data_AF-A0A011V478-F1
#
_entry.id   AF-A0A011V478-F1
#
_cell.length_a   1.000
_cell.length_b   1.000
_cell.length_c   1.000
_cell.angle_alpha   90.00
_cell.angle_beta   90.00
_cell.angle_gamma   90.00
#
_symmetry.space_group_name_H-M   'P 1'
#
loop_
_entity.id
_entity.type
_entity.pdbx_description
1 polymer ?
#
loop_
_entity_poly.entity_id
_entity_poly.type
_entity_poly.pdbx_seq_one_letter_code
_entity_poly.pdbx_strand_id
1 'polypeptide(L)'
;MKRTKRVIASVLALTLTMGCAVPAFADYDPFSDYEVMTDKDKAVSIVNGITESLKKGTDFASDPSLYRKATEYDGFIEAVYDHKDDPFEIIEFIDGFREIQFRYKEYKKSAAVDISQDYINEKMNSQASVVMTQEDYEDLTVNPDRYELYFIDGDAVLFRDGLVFALENKPDIPTPAEFVEVPLAVACEVLKQLDKVFFVVNMRNEALQQIEDFMTENGYWNIVDNEMEIIPAYDTNSIIYNGGSGNDTYKIQKGKGYVFIHDSCPNNSGDADKIVFDYDTSDTNFILYRDDDDLYIYDVVNQSMVFAENYFNECWLEYIQFSPDITLEYKDVIKLVNKIKGTAEDDELTGYKESTVIWGEEGNDTITAEYGDEYYIHAGSGDNNITVSNGNDIIVSEDGNDYITITREWYRLFTSENPGYNVVLSGKGDDTITLDGSNIVDAGEGNDIINCGFGDDVIIYHYGDGDDKLSDSINAFSNGGTDVIYFADLTPDDVYVRRDSGFTFYVKGDKKGSVNIPGTYQNGASKFKEPIEYVMFKDGTVWNLYDYLDKSRTIVDTEKFTGKDTLGYYITGTDNDDTYYTGGGNDVIIPGKGNDYVNAGGGTDTFVFYRGDGHDIFDESNGGSYPPGGEDTVLFEDIRSDEVRIGQYGSTITIKVNGSSDAVELPGIYESGASGRRHPIEKAKFADGVEWTFLEMLEMSMTEATDGDDDFDTFSTINGLTRCGKGNDHIRGKEATDTYVYELGDGHDVIEDYSVWWDSYDIIRFGTGITPDMFCLKNDGNTYILSIPNTEDSLTLTKGQIETFTFTDGTSLEENELIAKAADHHYSETPECVWTKNEGNYSAKFVFVCSDCGAKVSYAAEVECEEGDDGVKVYTAKATVAGKEYTDTYKYSPSAYKSPDVTFEKGTNAVKITWTEAVGAEKYAVCGYVSGKWQMIAKGNGTSYVLKNLKTGTNYKIAVAVMVNGEWKMDSSKAITVTPLEEVTAKYPAVENINYNEQYHQFRLSWTKVNGASQYGVAVKIAGKWKVYAYTDANTTTFTSPKLKAGSTYEMVICAKVNGKWDTSNLNARAFKVTVK
;
A
#
# COMPACT_ATOMS: atom_id res chain seq x y z
N MET A 1 -5.63 -51.02 -7.16
CA MET A 1 -4.36 -51.21 -7.92
C MET A 1 -3.87 -49.84 -8.37
N LYS A 2 -2.70 -49.28 -8.09
CA LYS A 2 -1.59 -49.43 -7.11
C LYS A 2 -1.06 -47.98 -6.99
N ARG A 3 -1.30 -47.25 -5.91
CA ARG A 3 -0.45 -47.12 -4.70
C ARG A 3 1.00 -46.61 -4.95
N THR A 4 1.24 -45.36 -4.53
CA THR A 4 2.18 -44.93 -3.44
C THR A 4 3.67 -44.67 -3.76
N LYS A 5 4.19 -43.45 -3.47
CA LYS A 5 5.10 -43.11 -2.33
C LYS A 5 5.91 -41.80 -2.52
N ARG A 6 5.55 -40.79 -1.71
CA ARG A 6 6.37 -39.90 -0.84
C ARG A 6 7.78 -40.50 -0.49
N VAL A 7 8.91 -39.81 -0.24
CA VAL A 7 9.20 -38.52 0.42
C VAL A 7 10.75 -38.31 0.51
N ILE A 8 11.23 -37.06 0.39
CA ILE A 8 12.33 -36.33 1.11
C ILE A 8 13.83 -36.75 1.01
N ALA A 9 14.66 -35.69 0.93
CA ALA A 9 16.06 -35.47 1.39
C ALA A 9 17.25 -35.52 0.40
N SER A 10 17.60 -34.33 -0.08
CA SER A 10 18.84 -33.57 0.27
C SER A 10 20.25 -34.13 0.02
N VAL A 11 21.01 -33.32 -0.78
CA VAL A 11 22.38 -32.80 -0.51
C VAL A 11 23.62 -33.49 -1.14
N LEU A 12 24.33 -32.67 -1.94
CA LEU A 12 25.78 -32.63 -2.31
C LEU A 12 26.43 -33.69 -3.23
N ALA A 13 26.70 -33.27 -4.48
CA ALA A 13 28.04 -32.90 -5.01
C ALA A 13 28.88 -33.81 -5.95
N LEU A 14 29.62 -33.09 -6.83
CA LEU A 14 30.90 -33.39 -7.51
C LEU A 14 30.86 -34.30 -8.78
N THR A 15 31.50 -34.04 -9.95
CA THR A 15 32.54 -33.04 -10.36
C THR A 15 32.93 -33.07 -11.87
N LEU A 16 33.50 -31.94 -12.34
CA LEU A 16 34.65 -31.72 -13.28
C LEU A 16 34.52 -31.99 -14.81
N THR A 17 34.84 -31.02 -15.69
CA THR A 17 36.23 -30.61 -16.01
C THR A 17 36.39 -29.22 -16.69
N MET A 18 37.21 -28.37 -16.04
CA MET A 18 38.31 -27.49 -16.51
C MET A 18 38.13 -26.42 -17.62
N GLY A 19 38.38 -25.15 -17.24
CA GLY A 19 39.62 -24.47 -17.65
C GLY A 19 39.53 -23.03 -18.20
N CYS A 20 39.69 -22.01 -17.35
CA CYS A 20 40.66 -20.89 -17.44
C CYS A 20 40.29 -19.72 -16.51
N ALA A 21 41.29 -18.93 -16.12
CA ALA A 21 41.31 -18.08 -14.95
C ALA A 21 41.44 -16.57 -15.28
N VAL A 22 40.82 -15.73 -14.41
CA VAL A 22 41.08 -14.31 -14.00
C VAL A 22 40.97 -13.17 -15.05
N PRO A 23 40.84 -11.87 -14.67
CA PRO A 23 40.05 -11.17 -13.61
C PRO A 23 39.18 -9.99 -14.17
N ALA A 24 38.30 -9.46 -13.31
CA ALA A 24 37.81 -8.07 -13.22
C ALA A 24 37.60 -7.25 -14.51
N PHE A 25 36.32 -7.10 -14.88
CA PHE A 25 35.79 -5.83 -15.38
C PHE A 25 34.63 -5.42 -14.48
N ALA A 26 34.79 -4.24 -13.87
CA ALA A 26 33.70 -3.43 -13.38
C ALA A 26 32.78 -3.02 -14.55
N ASP A 27 31.57 -2.63 -14.20
CA ASP A 27 30.50 -2.09 -15.05
C ASP A 27 29.70 -3.13 -15.87
N TYR A 28 28.86 -3.89 -15.15
CA TYR A 28 27.55 -4.26 -15.68
C TYR A 28 26.53 -4.26 -14.54
N ASP A 29 25.75 -3.18 -14.48
CA ASP A 29 24.54 -3.04 -13.69
C ASP A 29 23.47 -4.03 -14.20
N PRO A 30 23.04 -5.04 -13.43
CA PRO A 30 21.96 -5.93 -13.84
C PRO A 30 20.55 -5.36 -13.60
N PHE A 31 20.41 -4.11 -13.16
CA PHE A 31 19.13 -3.51 -12.75
C PHE A 31 18.67 -2.32 -13.61
N SER A 32 19.38 -1.96 -14.68
CA SER A 32 19.02 -0.77 -15.49
C SER A 32 18.02 -0.99 -16.63
N ASP A 33 17.45 -2.18 -16.83
CA ASP A 33 16.57 -2.47 -17.98
C ASP A 33 15.22 -3.12 -17.63
N TYR A 34 14.72 -2.98 -16.40
CA TYR A 34 13.29 -3.21 -16.16
C TYR A 34 12.54 -1.89 -16.40
N GLU A 35 12.08 -1.68 -17.64
CA GLU A 35 11.06 -0.67 -17.94
C GLU A 35 9.86 -0.91 -17.00
N VAL A 36 9.62 0.02 -16.07
CA VAL A 36 8.32 0.17 -15.41
C VAL A 36 7.29 0.34 -16.52
N MET A 37 6.28 -0.52 -16.55
CA MET A 37 5.33 -0.58 -17.66
C MET A 37 4.31 0.57 -17.54
N THR A 38 4.62 1.73 -18.10
CA THR A 38 3.69 2.87 -18.16
C THR A 38 2.76 2.83 -19.40
N ASP A 39 2.89 1.81 -20.25
CA ASP A 39 2.23 1.75 -21.57
C ASP A 39 1.16 0.64 -21.64
N LYS A 40 -0.07 1.01 -21.27
CA LYS A 40 -1.28 0.17 -21.30
C LYS A 40 -1.50 -0.54 -22.64
N ASP A 41 -1.09 0.07 -23.76
CA ASP A 41 -1.34 -0.47 -25.10
C ASP A 41 -0.44 -1.68 -25.43
N LYS A 42 0.77 -1.74 -24.85
CA LYS A 42 1.67 -2.90 -24.98
C LYS A 42 1.13 -4.13 -24.23
N ALA A 43 0.62 -3.95 -23.02
CA ALA A 43 0.05 -5.04 -22.22
C ALA A 43 -1.20 -5.64 -22.89
N VAL A 44 -2.11 -4.78 -23.36
CA VAL A 44 -3.32 -5.19 -24.11
C VAL A 44 -2.96 -5.93 -25.40
N SER A 45 -1.88 -5.53 -26.09
CA SER A 45 -1.41 -6.23 -27.29
C SER A 45 -0.91 -7.65 -27.01
N ILE A 46 -0.29 -7.91 -25.86
CA ILE A 46 0.23 -9.23 -25.48
C ILE A 46 -0.94 -10.16 -25.11
N VAL A 47 -1.89 -9.65 -24.31
CA VAL A 47 -3.11 -10.37 -23.91
C VAL A 47 -3.95 -10.80 -25.12
N ASN A 48 -4.15 -9.89 -26.08
CA ASN A 48 -4.90 -10.22 -27.30
C ASN A 48 -4.19 -11.28 -28.15
N GLY A 49 -2.85 -11.26 -28.20
CA GLY A 49 -2.05 -12.25 -28.91
C GLY A 49 -2.16 -13.66 -28.31
N ILE A 50 -2.08 -13.77 -26.98
CA ILE A 50 -2.23 -15.06 -26.25
C ILE A 50 -3.67 -15.59 -26.41
N THR A 51 -4.66 -14.72 -26.25
CA THR A 51 -6.09 -15.06 -26.40
C THR A 51 -6.41 -15.58 -27.81
N GLU A 52 -5.81 -15.01 -28.85
CA GLU A 52 -5.97 -15.50 -30.22
C GLU A 52 -5.31 -16.87 -30.46
N SER A 53 -4.15 -17.15 -29.86
CA SER A 53 -3.50 -18.46 -29.95
C SER A 53 -4.31 -19.55 -29.23
N LEU A 54 -4.85 -19.24 -28.05
CA LEU A 54 -5.72 -20.15 -27.29
C LEU A 54 -7.03 -20.42 -28.03
N LYS A 55 -7.67 -19.41 -28.62
CA LYS A 55 -8.88 -19.56 -29.46
C LYS A 55 -8.65 -20.40 -30.72
N LYS A 56 -7.42 -20.45 -31.23
CA LYS A 56 -7.03 -21.29 -32.38
C LYS A 56 -6.61 -22.71 -31.97
N GLY A 57 -6.64 -23.03 -30.67
CA GLY A 57 -6.25 -24.35 -30.14
C GLY A 57 -4.75 -24.64 -30.25
N THR A 58 -3.93 -23.60 -30.40
CA THR A 58 -2.46 -23.71 -30.52
C THR A 58 -1.79 -23.31 -29.21
N ASP A 59 -0.84 -24.14 -28.74
CA ASP A 59 -0.01 -23.83 -27.58
C ASP A 59 0.85 -22.60 -27.86
N PHE A 60 0.66 -21.52 -27.10
CA PHE A 60 1.38 -20.26 -27.30
C PHE A 60 2.89 -20.42 -27.05
N ALA A 61 3.32 -21.44 -26.28
CA ALA A 61 4.73 -21.77 -26.08
C ALA A 61 5.44 -22.20 -27.36
N SER A 62 4.68 -22.51 -28.43
CA SER A 62 5.22 -22.84 -29.75
C SER A 62 5.50 -21.61 -30.64
N ASP A 63 5.10 -20.39 -30.23
CA ASP A 63 5.52 -19.13 -30.87
C ASP A 63 6.65 -18.47 -30.05
N PRO A 64 7.91 -18.53 -30.50
CA PRO A 64 9.06 -18.05 -29.74
C PRO A 64 9.05 -16.54 -29.47
N SER A 65 8.28 -15.76 -30.25
CA SER A 65 8.20 -14.31 -30.08
C SER A 65 7.18 -13.89 -29.01
N LEU A 66 6.10 -14.68 -28.87
CA LEU A 66 5.07 -14.51 -27.85
C LEU A 66 5.50 -15.11 -26.52
N TYR A 67 6.11 -16.30 -26.55
CA TYR A 67 6.63 -16.96 -25.35
C TYR A 67 7.71 -16.12 -24.66
N ARG A 68 8.67 -15.58 -25.43
CA ARG A 68 9.74 -14.72 -24.88
C ARG A 68 9.20 -13.44 -24.24
N LYS A 69 8.15 -12.84 -24.80
CA LYS A 69 7.48 -11.65 -24.24
C LYS A 69 6.65 -11.97 -23.00
N ALA A 70 6.15 -13.20 -22.86
CA ALA A 70 5.38 -13.63 -21.69
C ALA A 70 6.29 -14.03 -20.52
N THR A 71 7.45 -14.63 -20.79
CA THR A 71 8.43 -15.06 -19.76
C THR A 71 9.26 -13.93 -19.16
N GLU A 72 9.18 -12.71 -19.69
CA GLU A 72 9.81 -11.52 -19.08
C GLU A 72 9.01 -11.00 -17.85
N TYR A 73 7.85 -11.61 -17.52
CA TYR A 73 6.95 -11.17 -16.44
C TYR A 73 6.49 -12.35 -15.58
N ASP A 74 7.09 -12.50 -14.40
CA ASP A 74 6.73 -13.58 -13.46
C ASP A 74 5.41 -13.27 -12.73
N GLY A 75 4.52 -14.28 -12.63
CA GLY A 75 3.16 -14.16 -12.07
C GLY A 75 2.02 -14.10 -13.10
N PHE A 76 2.32 -13.80 -14.37
CA PHE A 76 1.28 -13.63 -15.41
C PHE A 76 0.77 -14.95 -16.02
N ILE A 77 1.58 -16.01 -15.97
CA ILE A 77 1.27 -17.29 -16.62
C ILE A 77 0.27 -18.11 -15.79
N GLU A 78 0.30 -18.04 -14.45
CA GLU A 78 -0.59 -18.82 -13.58
C GLU A 78 -2.04 -18.30 -13.61
N ALA A 79 -2.28 -16.98 -13.52
CA ALA A 79 -3.63 -16.41 -13.56
C ALA A 79 -4.38 -16.67 -14.88
N VAL A 80 -3.67 -16.74 -16.01
CA VAL A 80 -4.26 -17.05 -17.32
C VAL A 80 -4.55 -18.55 -17.49
N TYR A 81 -3.80 -19.42 -16.79
CA TYR A 81 -4.04 -20.86 -16.81
C TYR A 81 -5.23 -21.27 -15.94
N ASP A 82 -5.41 -20.62 -14.78
CA ASP A 82 -6.51 -20.92 -13.86
C ASP A 82 -7.88 -20.43 -14.38
N HIS A 83 -7.92 -19.37 -15.18
CA HIS A 83 -9.17 -18.79 -15.71
C HIS A 83 -9.40 -19.04 -17.22
N LYS A 84 -8.74 -20.04 -17.80
CA LYS A 84 -8.77 -20.32 -19.26
C LYS A 84 -10.18 -20.58 -19.84
N ASP A 85 -11.15 -20.89 -19.00
CA ASP A 85 -12.52 -21.27 -19.36
C ASP A 85 -13.57 -20.18 -19.01
N ASP A 86 -13.16 -19.05 -18.40
CA ASP A 86 -14.06 -17.97 -17.96
C ASP A 86 -14.06 -16.74 -18.90
N PRO A 87 -15.21 -16.07 -19.13
CA PRO A 87 -15.29 -14.92 -20.03
C PRO A 87 -15.01 -13.60 -19.28
N PHE A 88 -13.76 -13.16 -19.18
CA PHE A 88 -13.39 -11.88 -18.53
C PHE A 88 -12.95 -10.75 -19.50
N GLU A 89 -13.01 -9.51 -19.03
CA GLU A 89 -12.38 -8.30 -19.58
C GLU A 89 -11.59 -7.55 -18.49
N ILE A 90 -10.40 -7.04 -18.84
CA ILE A 90 -9.53 -6.26 -17.95
C ILE A 90 -10.05 -4.82 -17.80
N ILE A 91 -10.26 -4.37 -16.57
CA ILE A 91 -10.87 -3.07 -16.26
C ILE A 91 -9.80 -1.97 -16.09
N GLU A 92 -8.81 -2.20 -15.23
CA GLU A 92 -7.81 -1.19 -14.86
C GLU A 92 -6.51 -1.85 -14.35
N PHE A 93 -5.41 -1.10 -14.43
CA PHE A 93 -4.11 -1.43 -13.87
C PHE A 93 -3.86 -0.46 -12.71
N ILE A 94 -3.68 -0.97 -11.49
CA ILE A 94 -3.43 -0.12 -10.32
C ILE A 94 -1.91 0.15 -10.26
N ASP A 95 -1.54 1.40 -10.54
CA ASP A 95 -0.13 1.82 -10.51
C ASP A 95 0.41 1.73 -9.07
N GLY A 96 1.53 1.05 -8.88
CA GLY A 96 2.15 0.77 -7.57
C GLY A 96 2.03 -0.68 -7.06
N PHE A 97 1.04 -1.46 -7.50
CA PHE A 97 0.74 -2.79 -6.91
C PHE A 97 0.89 -4.00 -7.84
N ARG A 98 1.25 -3.81 -9.12
CA ARG A 98 1.41 -4.91 -10.11
C ARG A 98 0.18 -5.84 -10.23
N GLU A 99 -1.04 -5.33 -10.05
CA GLU A 99 -2.30 -6.10 -10.15
C GLU A 99 -3.24 -5.62 -11.28
N ILE A 100 -4.06 -6.55 -11.79
CA ILE A 100 -5.06 -6.34 -12.85
C ILE A 100 -6.44 -6.78 -12.37
N GLN A 101 -7.44 -5.91 -12.46
CA GLN A 101 -8.83 -6.24 -12.15
C GLN A 101 -9.60 -6.80 -13.37
N PHE A 102 -10.43 -7.83 -13.15
CA PHE A 102 -11.27 -8.49 -14.17
C PHE A 102 -12.78 -8.23 -13.95
N ARG A 103 -13.57 -8.16 -15.04
CA ARG A 103 -15.05 -8.17 -15.04
C ARG A 103 -15.60 -9.22 -16.01
N TYR A 104 -16.71 -9.89 -15.64
CA TYR A 104 -17.40 -10.89 -16.47
C TYR A 104 -18.03 -10.30 -17.75
N LYS A 105 -17.91 -10.99 -18.89
CA LYS A 105 -18.56 -10.65 -20.17
C LYS A 105 -19.92 -11.32 -20.28
N GLU A 106 -20.97 -10.50 -20.38
CA GLU A 106 -22.36 -10.89 -20.62
C GLU A 106 -22.52 -11.98 -21.70
N TYR A 107 -23.20 -13.08 -21.35
CA TYR A 107 -23.68 -14.06 -22.33
C TYR A 107 -24.87 -13.52 -23.13
N LYS A 108 -24.81 -13.67 -24.46
CA LYS A 108 -25.85 -13.27 -25.40
C LYS A 108 -27.16 -14.04 -25.19
N LYS A 109 -28.20 -13.27 -24.83
CA LYS A 109 -29.65 -13.53 -25.00
C LYS A 109 -29.97 -14.43 -26.21
N SER A 110 -30.63 -15.56 -25.96
CA SER A 110 -31.55 -16.17 -26.92
C SER A 110 -32.99 -15.87 -26.49
N ALA A 111 -33.62 -14.98 -27.26
CA ALA A 111 -35.06 -14.79 -27.42
C ALA A 111 -35.97 -14.95 -26.17
N ALA A 112 -36.09 -13.90 -25.37
CA ALA A 112 -37.30 -13.60 -24.60
C ALA A 112 -37.56 -12.09 -24.62
N VAL A 113 -38.85 -11.76 -24.70
CA VAL A 113 -39.50 -10.49 -25.05
C VAL A 113 -38.92 -9.27 -24.31
N ASP A 114 -38.71 -8.16 -25.04
CA ASP A 114 -38.35 -6.86 -24.47
C ASP A 114 -39.47 -6.36 -23.55
N ILE A 115 -39.20 -6.39 -22.25
CA ILE A 115 -39.96 -5.68 -21.23
C ILE A 115 -39.16 -4.40 -20.94
N SER A 116 -39.76 -3.23 -21.09
CA SER A 116 -39.05 -1.95 -20.97
C SER A 116 -38.58 -1.69 -19.53
N GLN A 117 -37.46 -0.97 -19.39
CA GLN A 117 -36.91 -0.57 -18.09
C GLN A 117 -37.90 0.23 -17.23
N ASP A 118 -38.85 0.92 -17.87
CA ASP A 118 -39.93 1.63 -17.19
C ASP A 118 -40.94 0.67 -16.56
N TYR A 119 -41.19 -0.51 -17.15
CA TYR A 119 -42.04 -1.55 -16.56
C TYR A 119 -41.36 -2.25 -15.38
N ILE A 120 -40.03 -2.41 -15.42
CA ILE A 120 -39.22 -2.94 -14.29
C ILE A 120 -39.22 -1.94 -13.13
N ASN A 121 -39.08 -0.64 -13.41
CA ASN A 121 -39.12 0.40 -12.37
C ASN A 121 -40.53 0.68 -11.83
N GLU A 122 -41.57 0.45 -12.63
CA GLU A 122 -42.98 0.50 -12.19
C GLU A 122 -43.34 -0.72 -11.33
N LYS A 123 -42.69 -1.89 -11.55
CA LYS A 123 -42.85 -3.10 -10.73
C LYS A 123 -41.96 -3.17 -9.50
N MET A 124 -40.73 -2.65 -9.51
CA MET A 124 -39.88 -2.57 -8.30
C MET A 124 -40.41 -1.56 -7.28
N ASN A 125 -41.21 -0.58 -7.71
CA ASN A 125 -41.93 0.33 -6.81
C ASN A 125 -43.33 -0.16 -6.41
N SER A 126 -43.73 -1.37 -6.82
CA SER A 126 -44.99 -2.00 -6.40
C SER A 126 -44.77 -3.48 -6.15
N GLN A 127 -44.59 -3.87 -4.87
CA GLN A 127 -44.57 -5.24 -4.34
C GLN A 127 -45.00 -6.32 -5.35
N ALA A 128 -44.06 -7.16 -5.79
CA ALA A 128 -44.36 -8.44 -6.44
C ALA A 128 -43.12 -9.35 -6.46
N SER A 129 -43.03 -10.16 -5.42
CA SER A 129 -42.55 -11.54 -5.39
C SER A 129 -42.93 -12.34 -6.66
N VAL A 130 -42.04 -13.22 -7.14
CA VAL A 130 -42.40 -14.26 -8.14
C VAL A 130 -42.93 -15.46 -7.36
N VAL A 131 -44.15 -15.90 -7.69
CA VAL A 131 -44.91 -16.93 -6.95
C VAL A 131 -44.55 -18.33 -7.45
N MET A 132 -44.24 -19.23 -6.51
CA MET A 132 -43.99 -20.66 -6.73
C MET A 132 -45.22 -21.35 -7.36
N THR A 133 -45.04 -22.16 -8.42
CA THR A 133 -46.15 -22.90 -9.04
C THR A 133 -46.35 -24.26 -8.37
N GLN A 134 -47.52 -24.88 -8.55
CA GLN A 134 -47.80 -26.22 -8.02
C GLN A 134 -46.84 -27.30 -8.57
N GLU A 135 -46.28 -27.07 -9.76
CA GLU A 135 -45.31 -27.97 -10.40
C GLU A 135 -43.92 -27.88 -9.73
N ASP A 136 -43.54 -26.71 -9.19
CA ASP A 136 -42.30 -26.50 -8.43
C ASP A 136 -42.36 -27.13 -7.03
N TYR A 137 -43.54 -27.11 -6.39
CA TYR A 137 -43.80 -27.76 -5.10
C TYR A 137 -43.70 -29.29 -5.17
N GLU A 138 -44.21 -29.89 -6.26
CA GLU A 138 -44.13 -31.33 -6.48
C GLU A 138 -42.68 -31.79 -6.78
N ASP A 139 -41.85 -30.96 -7.42
CA ASP A 139 -40.42 -31.23 -7.66
C ASP A 139 -39.59 -31.12 -6.35
N LEU A 140 -39.90 -30.18 -5.47
CA LEU A 140 -39.28 -30.02 -4.12
C LEU A 140 -39.47 -31.27 -3.25
N THR A 141 -40.66 -31.88 -3.28
CA THR A 141 -40.96 -33.11 -2.53
C THR A 141 -40.30 -34.38 -3.08
N VAL A 142 -39.74 -34.33 -4.29
CA VAL A 142 -39.20 -35.50 -5.00
C VAL A 142 -37.68 -35.42 -5.21
N ASN A 143 -37.07 -34.22 -5.21
CA ASN A 143 -35.62 -34.00 -5.24
C ASN A 143 -35.22 -32.83 -4.30
N PRO A 144 -35.08 -33.06 -2.99
CA PRO A 144 -34.71 -32.02 -2.03
C PRO A 144 -33.30 -31.47 -2.25
N ASP A 145 -32.36 -32.27 -2.78
CA ASP A 145 -30.94 -31.91 -2.98
C ASP A 145 -30.66 -30.85 -4.07
N ARG A 146 -31.69 -30.17 -4.60
CA ARG A 146 -31.54 -29.12 -5.63
C ARG A 146 -31.89 -27.72 -5.15
N TYR A 147 -32.18 -27.57 -3.87
CA TYR A 147 -32.69 -26.32 -3.33
C TYR A 147 -32.03 -25.99 -1.98
N GLU A 148 -31.54 -24.76 -1.83
CA GLU A 148 -31.02 -24.24 -0.56
C GLU A 148 -32.04 -23.28 0.06
N LEU A 149 -32.26 -23.41 1.37
CA LEU A 149 -33.28 -22.67 2.13
C LEU A 149 -32.60 -21.71 3.12
N TYR A 150 -32.89 -20.42 3.01
CA TYR A 150 -32.38 -19.39 3.93
C TYR A 150 -33.52 -18.57 4.52
N PHE A 151 -33.34 -18.00 5.72
CA PHE A 151 -34.31 -17.09 6.34
C PHE A 151 -33.74 -15.67 6.40
N ILE A 152 -34.43 -14.70 5.82
CA ILE A 152 -34.04 -13.27 5.82
C ILE A 152 -35.25 -12.44 6.24
N ASP A 153 -35.10 -11.58 7.26
CA ASP A 153 -36.19 -10.78 7.86
C ASP A 153 -37.42 -11.60 8.34
N GLY A 154 -37.23 -12.89 8.65
CA GLY A 154 -38.29 -13.80 9.11
C GLY A 154 -39.09 -14.49 7.99
N ASP A 155 -38.73 -14.32 6.72
CA ASP A 155 -39.30 -15.06 5.58
C ASP A 155 -38.28 -16.05 4.99
N ALA A 156 -38.76 -17.22 4.55
CA ALA A 156 -37.95 -18.25 3.90
C ALA A 156 -37.71 -17.94 2.40
N VAL A 157 -36.47 -18.05 1.95
CA VAL A 157 -35.99 -17.83 0.58
C VAL A 157 -35.36 -19.11 0.06
N LEU A 158 -35.68 -19.48 -1.18
CA LEU A 158 -35.35 -20.78 -1.76
C LEU A 158 -34.59 -20.57 -3.08
N PHE A 159 -33.38 -21.14 -3.21
CA PHE A 159 -32.51 -20.95 -4.37
C PHE A 159 -32.50 -22.18 -5.30
N ARG A 160 -32.59 -21.94 -6.62
CA ARG A 160 -32.32 -22.94 -7.68
C ARG A 160 -31.69 -22.28 -8.90
N ASP A 161 -30.59 -22.85 -9.40
CA ASP A 161 -29.95 -22.45 -10.68
C ASP A 161 -29.74 -20.92 -10.83
N GLY A 162 -29.48 -20.20 -9.71
CA GLY A 162 -29.26 -18.75 -9.70
C GLY A 162 -30.52 -17.85 -9.80
N LEU A 163 -31.72 -18.38 -9.55
CA LEU A 163 -32.99 -17.62 -9.48
C LEU A 163 -33.55 -17.57 -8.05
N VAL A 164 -34.08 -16.40 -7.65
CA VAL A 164 -34.62 -16.09 -6.32
C VAL A 164 -36.15 -16.19 -6.32
N PHE A 165 -36.73 -16.93 -5.37
CA PHE A 165 -38.17 -16.98 -5.10
C PHE A 165 -38.47 -16.48 -3.67
N ALA A 166 -39.45 -15.59 -3.53
CA ALA A 166 -39.85 -15.03 -2.24
C ALA A 166 -41.22 -15.62 -1.80
N LEU A 167 -41.31 -16.11 -0.56
CA LEU A 167 -42.55 -16.55 0.06
C LEU A 167 -43.27 -15.35 0.70
N GLU A 168 -44.19 -14.70 -0.02
CA GLU A 168 -44.92 -13.56 0.54
C GLU A 168 -46.32 -13.97 1.06
N ASN A 169 -46.53 -13.73 2.36
CA ASN A 169 -47.82 -13.55 3.05
C ASN A 169 -48.96 -14.56 2.77
N LYS A 170 -49.05 -15.57 3.64
CA LYS A 170 -50.37 -16.07 4.09
C LYS A 170 -50.53 -15.87 5.61
N PRO A 171 -51.74 -15.57 6.11
CA PRO A 171 -51.96 -15.11 7.49
C PRO A 171 -51.91 -16.21 8.56
N ASP A 172 -51.27 -17.35 8.30
CA ASP A 172 -51.38 -18.55 9.15
C ASP A 172 -50.02 -19.23 9.45
N ILE A 173 -48.89 -18.51 9.32
CA ILE A 173 -47.57 -19.04 9.74
C ILE A 173 -47.11 -18.30 11.02
N PRO A 174 -46.76 -19.02 12.11
CA PRO A 174 -46.39 -18.42 13.40
C PRO A 174 -44.98 -17.78 13.38
N THR A 175 -44.79 -16.71 14.17
CA THR A 175 -43.55 -15.95 14.40
C THR A 175 -42.52 -16.69 15.29
N PRO A 176 -41.24 -16.27 15.35
CA PRO A 176 -40.19 -16.91 16.18
C PRO A 176 -40.49 -16.99 17.69
N ALA A 177 -41.34 -16.11 18.22
CA ALA A 177 -41.84 -16.21 19.59
C ALA A 177 -42.80 -17.41 19.80
N GLU A 178 -43.29 -18.02 18.72
CA GLU A 178 -44.13 -19.21 18.71
C GLU A 178 -43.29 -20.49 18.46
N PHE A 179 -42.02 -20.39 18.04
CA PHE A 179 -41.11 -21.55 17.92
C PHE A 179 -40.75 -22.17 19.28
N VAL A 180 -40.83 -21.40 20.36
CA VAL A 180 -40.70 -21.89 21.74
C VAL A 180 -41.89 -22.79 22.15
N GLU A 181 -43.03 -22.78 21.44
CA GLU A 181 -44.19 -23.65 21.71
C GLU A 181 -44.41 -24.76 20.66
N VAL A 182 -43.64 -24.81 19.57
CA VAL A 182 -43.96 -25.69 18.42
C VAL A 182 -43.43 -27.13 18.50
N PRO A 183 -42.39 -27.50 19.27
CA PRO A 183 -42.13 -28.92 19.54
C PRO A 183 -43.22 -29.53 20.43
N LEU A 184 -43.86 -28.73 21.29
CA LEU A 184 -44.93 -29.21 22.16
C LEU A 184 -46.25 -29.35 21.39
N ALA A 185 -46.59 -28.42 20.48
CA ALA A 185 -47.89 -28.43 19.79
C ALA A 185 -48.03 -29.48 18.69
N VAL A 186 -46.98 -29.76 17.89
CA VAL A 186 -47.05 -30.77 16.81
C VAL A 186 -46.90 -32.19 17.37
N ALA A 187 -46.08 -32.39 18.41
CA ALA A 187 -46.10 -33.62 19.19
C ALA A 187 -47.45 -33.80 19.92
N CYS A 188 -48.03 -32.74 20.50
CA CYS A 188 -49.32 -32.83 21.21
C CYS A 188 -50.53 -33.02 20.29
N GLU A 189 -50.56 -32.52 19.05
CA GLU A 189 -51.72 -32.68 18.17
C GLU A 189 -51.80 -34.10 17.57
N VAL A 190 -50.65 -34.77 17.39
CA VAL A 190 -50.56 -36.21 17.04
C VAL A 190 -50.86 -37.09 18.25
N LEU A 191 -50.42 -36.70 19.46
CA LEU A 191 -50.77 -37.37 20.71
C LEU A 191 -52.28 -37.26 21.03
N LYS A 192 -52.92 -36.10 20.77
CA LYS A 192 -54.38 -35.90 20.95
C LYS A 192 -55.27 -36.75 20.03
N GLN A 193 -54.75 -37.23 18.89
CA GLN A 193 -55.49 -38.14 18.00
C GLN A 193 -55.30 -39.63 18.36
N LEU A 194 -54.23 -39.98 19.09
CA LEU A 194 -53.97 -41.32 19.63
C LEU A 194 -54.59 -41.54 21.03
N ASP A 195 -54.96 -40.45 21.70
CA ASP A 195 -55.63 -40.38 23.03
C ASP A 195 -57.04 -41.00 23.11
N LYS A 196 -57.48 -41.73 22.09
CA LYS A 196 -58.72 -42.52 22.17
C LYS A 196 -58.52 -44.01 22.41
N VAL A 197 -57.30 -44.56 22.29
CA VAL A 197 -57.12 -46.02 22.50
C VAL A 197 -55.76 -46.48 23.06
N PHE A 198 -54.69 -45.68 23.08
CA PHE A 198 -53.39 -46.18 23.56
C PHE A 198 -52.65 -45.19 24.46
N PHE A 199 -52.40 -45.59 25.71
CA PHE A 199 -51.28 -45.05 26.50
C PHE A 199 -50.01 -45.75 26.05
N VAL A 200 -49.36 -45.19 25.02
CA VAL A 200 -47.98 -45.58 24.70
C VAL A 200 -47.08 -44.81 25.64
N VAL A 201 -46.62 -45.52 26.66
CA VAL A 201 -45.76 -45.02 27.71
C VAL A 201 -44.42 -45.73 27.54
N ASN A 202 -43.46 -45.08 26.88
CA ASN A 202 -42.07 -45.38 27.17
C ASN A 202 -41.67 -44.56 28.42
N MET A 203 -42.17 -44.98 29.58
CA MET A 203 -41.62 -44.63 30.88
C MET A 203 -40.87 -45.87 31.32
N ARG A 204 -39.54 -45.87 31.11
CA ARG A 204 -38.63 -46.96 31.47
C ARG A 204 -38.82 -47.46 32.90
N ASN A 205 -39.42 -46.68 33.80
CA ASN A 205 -39.65 -47.10 35.18
C ASN A 205 -41.07 -47.62 35.47
N GLU A 206 -42.16 -46.90 35.22
CA GLU A 206 -43.49 -47.39 35.66
C GLU A 206 -44.07 -48.52 34.80
N ALA A 207 -43.84 -48.48 33.48
CA ALA A 207 -44.34 -49.50 32.56
C ALA A 207 -43.48 -50.77 32.64
N LEU A 208 -42.15 -50.61 32.68
CA LEU A 208 -41.23 -51.70 32.93
C LEU A 208 -41.51 -52.30 34.31
N GLN A 209 -41.56 -51.52 35.39
CA GLN A 209 -41.87 -52.05 36.73
C GLN A 209 -43.21 -52.81 36.77
N GLN A 210 -44.25 -52.36 36.06
CA GLN A 210 -45.51 -53.12 35.98
C GLN A 210 -45.34 -54.46 35.23
N ILE A 211 -44.53 -54.47 34.18
CA ILE A 211 -44.16 -55.69 33.45
C ILE A 211 -43.30 -56.59 34.36
N GLU A 212 -42.27 -56.06 35.01
CA GLU A 212 -41.39 -56.78 35.92
C GLU A 212 -42.15 -57.34 37.12
N ASP A 213 -43.05 -56.56 37.72
CA ASP A 213 -43.95 -56.97 38.80
C ASP A 213 -44.87 -58.09 38.32
N PHE A 214 -45.50 -57.96 37.15
CA PHE A 214 -46.35 -59.01 36.58
C PHE A 214 -45.56 -60.30 36.32
N MET A 215 -44.36 -60.19 35.74
CA MET A 215 -43.50 -61.33 35.43
C MET A 215 -42.95 -62.01 36.70
N THR A 216 -42.64 -61.23 37.73
CA THR A 216 -42.18 -61.69 39.04
C THR A 216 -43.33 -62.33 39.85
N GLU A 217 -44.49 -61.68 39.95
CA GLU A 217 -45.67 -62.15 40.69
C GLU A 217 -46.22 -63.47 40.15
N ASN A 218 -46.12 -63.70 38.85
CA ASN A 218 -46.60 -64.92 38.19
C ASN A 218 -45.51 -65.98 37.99
N GLY A 219 -44.28 -65.74 38.48
CA GLY A 219 -43.18 -66.71 38.46
C GLY A 219 -42.67 -67.04 37.06
N TYR A 220 -42.72 -66.07 36.14
CA TYR A 220 -42.19 -66.20 34.78
C TYR A 220 -40.69 -65.86 34.69
N TRP A 221 -40.13 -65.20 35.70
CA TRP A 221 -38.72 -64.77 35.78
C TRP A 221 -37.97 -65.34 36.98
N ASN A 222 -36.64 -65.45 36.85
CA ASN A 222 -35.72 -65.64 37.96
C ASN A 222 -34.55 -64.64 37.82
N ILE A 223 -34.24 -63.91 38.89
CA ILE A 223 -33.07 -63.01 38.90
C ILE A 223 -31.86 -63.82 39.38
N VAL A 224 -30.88 -64.04 38.51
CA VAL A 224 -29.60 -64.66 38.86
C VAL A 224 -28.47 -63.72 38.41
N ASP A 225 -27.62 -63.31 39.35
CA ASP A 225 -26.44 -62.47 39.09
C ASP A 225 -26.69 -61.15 38.30
N ASN A 226 -27.78 -60.43 38.63
CA ASN A 226 -28.18 -59.17 37.98
C ASN A 226 -28.47 -59.28 36.46
N GLU A 227 -28.57 -60.48 35.91
CA GLU A 227 -29.09 -60.72 34.57
C GLU A 227 -30.47 -61.41 34.65
N MET A 228 -31.42 -60.95 33.84
CA MET A 228 -32.76 -61.52 33.77
C MET A 228 -32.73 -62.80 32.92
N GLU A 229 -33.03 -63.95 33.51
CA GLU A 229 -33.14 -65.22 32.78
C GLU A 229 -34.62 -65.63 32.67
N ILE A 230 -35.16 -65.67 31.44
CA ILE A 230 -36.52 -66.16 31.17
C ILE A 230 -36.61 -67.63 31.60
N ILE A 231 -37.55 -67.98 32.47
CA ILE A 231 -37.79 -69.38 32.82
C ILE A 231 -38.44 -70.07 31.61
N PRO A 232 -37.84 -71.11 31.00
CA PRO A 232 -38.41 -71.78 29.85
C PRO A 232 -39.82 -72.27 30.16
N ALA A 233 -40.75 -71.92 29.29
CA ALA A 233 -42.21 -72.03 29.33
C ALA A 233 -42.81 -73.46 29.45
N TYR A 234 -42.12 -74.41 30.09
CA TYR A 234 -42.60 -75.79 30.20
C TYR A 234 -43.47 -76.07 31.45
N ASP A 235 -43.54 -75.15 32.43
CA ASP A 235 -44.20 -75.41 33.73
C ASP A 235 -45.20 -74.34 34.21
N THR A 236 -45.58 -73.37 33.36
CA THR A 236 -46.59 -72.33 33.70
C THR A 236 -47.65 -72.23 32.60
N ASN A 237 -48.76 -71.52 32.85
CA ASN A 237 -49.93 -71.36 31.94
C ASN A 237 -49.62 -70.61 30.60
N SER A 238 -48.40 -70.70 30.08
CA SER A 238 -47.95 -70.00 28.88
C SER A 238 -48.36 -70.72 27.59
N ILE A 239 -48.52 -69.95 26.51
CA ILE A 239 -48.82 -70.46 25.17
C ILE A 239 -47.65 -70.10 24.26
N ILE A 240 -47.12 -71.08 23.52
CA ILE A 240 -46.10 -70.86 22.49
C ILE A 240 -46.76 -71.04 21.13
N TYR A 241 -46.73 -70.01 20.29
CA TYR A 241 -47.06 -70.07 18.89
C TYR A 241 -45.76 -70.16 18.08
N ASN A 242 -45.66 -71.18 17.22
CA ASN A 242 -44.57 -71.32 16.26
C ASN A 242 -45.15 -71.17 14.84
N GLY A 243 -44.81 -70.07 14.16
CA GLY A 243 -45.17 -69.76 12.79
C GLY A 243 -44.19 -70.32 11.75
N GLY A 244 -44.66 -70.43 10.51
CA GLY A 244 -43.83 -70.85 9.37
C GLY A 244 -44.16 -70.03 8.13
N SER A 245 -43.74 -70.47 6.94
CA SER A 245 -44.01 -69.70 5.71
C SER A 245 -45.51 -69.54 5.40
N GLY A 246 -45.94 -68.33 5.02
CA GLY A 246 -47.31 -67.98 4.62
C GLY A 246 -48.09 -67.21 5.70
N ASN A 247 -49.15 -66.49 5.32
CA ASN A 247 -49.94 -65.65 6.24
C ASN A 247 -50.54 -66.41 7.45
N ASP A 248 -49.91 -66.29 8.60
CA ASP A 248 -50.28 -66.82 9.90
C ASP A 248 -51.14 -65.81 10.70
N THR A 249 -51.94 -66.31 11.64
CA THR A 249 -52.79 -65.47 12.49
C THR A 249 -52.79 -65.98 13.93
N TYR A 250 -52.14 -65.24 14.81
CA TYR A 250 -51.95 -65.55 16.22
C TYR A 250 -53.08 -64.95 17.06
N LYS A 251 -54.03 -65.79 17.45
CA LYS A 251 -55.21 -65.34 18.20
C LYS A 251 -54.99 -65.36 19.70
N ILE A 252 -54.91 -64.19 20.30
CA ILE A 252 -54.81 -64.02 21.75
C ILE A 252 -56.22 -64.09 22.35
N GLN A 253 -56.43 -65.00 23.29
CA GLN A 253 -57.70 -65.17 24.01
C GLN A 253 -57.64 -64.52 25.39
N LYS A 254 -58.79 -64.06 25.89
CA LYS A 254 -58.91 -63.46 27.23
C LYS A 254 -58.40 -64.40 28.34
N GLY A 255 -57.57 -63.88 29.24
CA GLY A 255 -57.09 -64.58 30.45
C GLY A 255 -56.06 -65.67 30.19
N LYS A 256 -55.41 -65.67 29.02
CA LYS A 256 -54.17 -66.43 28.77
C LYS A 256 -53.02 -65.57 29.29
N GLY A 257 -52.21 -66.09 30.21
CA GLY A 257 -51.14 -65.34 30.89
C GLY A 257 -50.05 -64.85 29.91
N TYR A 258 -48.88 -65.51 29.92
CA TYR A 258 -47.76 -65.19 29.03
C TYR A 258 -47.83 -65.95 27.69
N VAL A 259 -47.83 -65.24 26.56
CA VAL A 259 -47.86 -65.81 25.20
C VAL A 259 -46.54 -65.51 24.51
N PHE A 260 -45.89 -66.55 24.00
CA PHE A 260 -44.64 -66.45 23.24
C PHE A 260 -44.96 -66.70 21.76
N ILE A 261 -44.51 -65.82 20.87
CA ILE A 261 -44.67 -65.95 19.43
C ILE A 261 -43.28 -66.03 18.82
N HIS A 262 -43.00 -67.17 18.21
CA HIS A 262 -41.83 -67.40 17.38
C HIS A 262 -42.33 -67.62 15.96
N ASP A 263 -42.27 -66.59 15.12
CA ASP A 263 -42.54 -66.75 13.69
C ASP A 263 -41.23 -67.00 12.95
N SER A 264 -41.23 -67.77 11.86
CA SER A 264 -39.99 -68.06 11.13
C SER A 264 -40.23 -68.15 9.63
N CYS A 265 -39.80 -67.14 8.88
CA CYS A 265 -39.88 -67.14 7.41
C CYS A 265 -38.50 -66.98 6.75
N PRO A 266 -37.89 -68.07 6.25
CA PRO A 266 -36.50 -68.04 5.75
C PRO A 266 -36.28 -67.31 4.41
N ASN A 267 -37.29 -66.69 3.78
CA ASN A 267 -37.17 -66.16 2.40
C ASN A 267 -37.88 -64.83 2.06
N ASN A 268 -38.26 -63.96 3.01
CA ASN A 268 -38.89 -62.65 2.71
C ASN A 268 -40.06 -62.72 1.70
N SER A 269 -41.01 -63.63 1.92
CA SER A 269 -42.09 -63.92 0.96
C SER A 269 -43.33 -63.01 1.05
N GLY A 270 -43.25 -61.76 1.54
CA GLY A 270 -44.41 -60.85 1.52
C GLY A 270 -45.66 -61.45 2.18
N ASP A 271 -45.44 -62.22 3.25
CA ASP A 271 -46.48 -62.80 4.08
C ASP A 271 -47.20 -61.67 4.85
N ALA A 272 -48.39 -61.96 5.40
CA ALA A 272 -49.22 -60.98 6.11
C ALA A 272 -49.64 -61.57 7.46
N ASP A 273 -48.62 -61.84 8.27
CA ASP A 273 -48.70 -62.45 9.58
C ASP A 273 -49.24 -61.44 10.58
N LYS A 274 -50.14 -61.91 11.46
CA LYS A 274 -50.83 -60.99 12.37
C LYS A 274 -51.15 -61.54 13.75
N ILE A 275 -50.98 -60.68 14.75
CA ILE A 275 -51.50 -60.89 16.10
C ILE A 275 -52.93 -60.35 16.14
N VAL A 276 -53.87 -61.12 16.68
CA VAL A 276 -55.28 -60.72 16.82
C VAL A 276 -55.75 -60.94 18.26
N PHE A 277 -56.11 -59.88 18.96
CA PHE A 277 -56.78 -59.97 20.25
C PHE A 277 -58.27 -60.33 20.03
N ASP A 278 -58.61 -61.62 20.14
CA ASP A 278 -59.94 -62.17 19.83
C ASP A 278 -60.88 -62.08 21.07
N TYR A 279 -60.99 -60.87 21.63
CA TYR A 279 -61.87 -60.50 22.74
C TYR A 279 -62.16 -59.00 22.75
N ASP A 280 -63.08 -58.56 23.61
CA ASP A 280 -63.42 -57.14 23.76
C ASP A 280 -62.28 -56.38 24.46
N THR A 281 -61.63 -55.49 23.71
CA THR A 281 -60.50 -54.64 24.12
C THR A 281 -60.92 -53.19 24.41
N SER A 282 -62.22 -52.88 24.41
CA SER A 282 -62.71 -51.49 24.54
C SER A 282 -62.42 -50.83 25.90
N ASP A 283 -62.22 -51.62 26.95
CA ASP A 283 -61.97 -51.15 28.33
C ASP A 283 -60.50 -51.32 28.76
N THR A 284 -59.58 -51.74 27.88
CA THR A 284 -58.17 -51.97 28.23
C THR A 284 -57.22 -50.94 27.64
N ASN A 285 -56.09 -50.75 28.32
CA ASN A 285 -54.93 -50.04 27.81
C ASN A 285 -53.82 -51.07 27.53
N PHE A 286 -53.24 -51.02 26.34
CA PHE A 286 -52.08 -51.83 25.98
C PHE A 286 -50.79 -51.05 26.21
N ILE A 287 -49.80 -51.69 26.83
CA ILE A 287 -48.41 -51.22 26.89
C ILE A 287 -47.63 -52.01 25.84
N LEU A 288 -46.95 -51.31 24.94
CA LEU A 288 -46.00 -51.92 24.00
C LEU A 288 -44.60 -51.51 24.46
N TYR A 289 -43.69 -52.49 24.53
CA TYR A 289 -42.32 -52.29 24.98
C TYR A 289 -41.35 -53.02 24.05
N ARG A 290 -40.28 -52.34 23.65
CA ARG A 290 -39.21 -52.91 22.84
C ARG A 290 -38.02 -53.21 23.73
N ASP A 291 -37.47 -54.41 23.60
CA ASP A 291 -36.19 -54.80 24.18
C ASP A 291 -35.31 -55.34 23.06
N ASP A 292 -34.27 -54.58 22.70
CA ASP A 292 -33.40 -54.89 21.55
C ASP A 292 -34.20 -55.18 20.26
N ASP A 293 -34.26 -56.43 19.82
CA ASP A 293 -34.99 -56.87 18.62
C ASP A 293 -36.38 -57.45 18.93
N ASP A 294 -36.77 -57.56 20.19
CA ASP A 294 -38.01 -58.19 20.66
C ASP A 294 -39.12 -57.17 20.97
N LEU A 295 -40.39 -57.58 20.79
CA LEU A 295 -41.57 -56.79 21.13
C LEU A 295 -42.40 -57.45 22.24
N TYR A 296 -42.69 -56.69 23.29
CA TYR A 296 -43.62 -57.04 24.37
C TYR A 296 -44.92 -56.25 24.22
N ILE A 297 -46.06 -56.92 24.42
CA ILE A 297 -47.39 -56.31 24.41
C ILE A 297 -48.13 -56.75 25.67
N TYR A 298 -48.37 -55.82 26.59
CA TYR A 298 -49.04 -56.07 27.85
C TYR A 298 -50.45 -55.47 27.87
N ASP A 299 -51.46 -56.32 28.04
CA ASP A 299 -52.84 -55.91 28.32
C ASP A 299 -53.01 -55.74 29.84
N VAL A 300 -53.07 -54.48 30.28
CA VAL A 300 -53.10 -54.12 31.71
C VAL A 300 -54.35 -54.65 32.42
N VAL A 301 -55.52 -54.54 31.78
CA VAL A 301 -56.79 -54.89 32.43
C VAL A 301 -57.02 -56.39 32.45
N ASN A 302 -56.61 -57.10 31.39
CA ASN A 302 -56.79 -58.54 31.28
C ASN A 302 -55.58 -59.36 31.76
N GLN A 303 -54.48 -58.71 32.16
CA GLN A 303 -53.25 -59.33 32.64
C GLN A 303 -52.70 -60.39 31.67
N SER A 304 -52.71 -60.06 30.37
CA SER A 304 -52.18 -60.90 29.29
C SER A 304 -50.92 -60.25 28.72
N MET A 305 -49.86 -61.03 28.58
CA MET A 305 -48.58 -60.58 28.01
C MET A 305 -48.31 -61.36 26.72
N VAL A 306 -47.91 -60.66 25.67
CA VAL A 306 -47.43 -61.25 24.41
C VAL A 306 -45.98 -60.86 24.23
N PHE A 307 -45.13 -61.84 23.97
CA PHE A 307 -43.74 -61.66 23.57
C PHE A 307 -43.58 -62.14 22.14
N ALA A 308 -43.14 -61.26 21.26
CA ALA A 308 -42.80 -61.55 19.88
C ALA A 308 -41.27 -61.45 19.72
N GLU A 309 -40.64 -62.59 19.48
CA GLU A 309 -39.18 -62.71 19.34
C GLU A 309 -38.71 -62.15 18.00
N ASN A 310 -37.59 -61.41 17.99
CA ASN A 310 -36.94 -60.80 16.82
C ASN A 310 -37.86 -59.94 15.93
N TYR A 311 -38.91 -59.35 16.51
CA TYR A 311 -39.89 -58.52 15.82
C TYR A 311 -39.25 -57.40 14.95
N PHE A 312 -38.11 -56.84 15.36
CA PHE A 312 -37.48 -55.69 14.69
C PHE A 312 -36.27 -56.01 13.78
N ASN A 313 -35.82 -57.27 13.72
CA ASN A 313 -34.60 -57.65 12.97
C ASN A 313 -34.88 -58.60 11.80
N GLU A 314 -35.76 -59.58 12.00
CA GLU A 314 -36.13 -60.55 10.97
C GLU A 314 -37.64 -60.40 10.70
N CYS A 315 -38.02 -59.69 9.63
CA CYS A 315 -39.42 -59.32 9.36
C CYS A 315 -40.37 -60.52 9.27
N TRP A 316 -41.18 -60.76 10.30
CA TRP A 316 -42.15 -61.88 10.31
C TRP A 316 -43.54 -61.56 10.91
N LEU A 317 -43.84 -60.33 11.31
CA LEU A 317 -45.16 -59.94 11.85
C LEU A 317 -45.59 -58.55 11.37
N GLU A 318 -46.44 -58.49 10.34
CA GLU A 318 -46.81 -57.24 9.68
C GLU A 318 -47.93 -56.46 10.40
N TYR A 319 -48.83 -57.16 11.11
CA TYR A 319 -50.00 -56.52 11.72
C TYR A 319 -50.27 -56.93 13.17
N ILE A 320 -50.67 -55.95 13.98
CA ILE A 320 -51.21 -56.16 15.33
C ILE A 320 -52.64 -55.62 15.37
N GLN A 321 -53.62 -56.51 15.46
CA GLN A 321 -55.03 -56.18 15.47
C GLN A 321 -55.59 -56.23 16.90
N PHE A 322 -55.85 -55.06 17.48
CA PHE A 322 -56.47 -54.92 18.79
C PHE A 322 -58.00 -54.96 18.72
N SER A 323 -58.58 -54.50 17.60
CA SER A 323 -60.03 -54.57 17.31
C SER A 323 -60.29 -54.53 15.79
N PRO A 324 -61.54 -54.74 15.32
CA PRO A 324 -61.87 -54.61 13.90
C PRO A 324 -61.53 -53.24 13.29
N ASP A 325 -61.54 -52.18 14.10
CA ASP A 325 -61.30 -50.80 13.67
C ASP A 325 -59.86 -50.34 13.96
N ILE A 326 -59.06 -51.17 14.63
CA ILE A 326 -57.72 -50.80 15.14
C ILE A 326 -56.75 -51.93 14.81
N THR A 327 -56.03 -51.71 13.71
CA THR A 327 -54.92 -52.57 13.26
C THR A 327 -53.71 -51.68 13.09
N LEU A 328 -52.62 -52.01 13.77
CA LEU A 328 -51.32 -51.38 13.58
C LEU A 328 -50.53 -52.17 12.55
N GLU A 329 -49.92 -51.48 11.60
CA GLU A 329 -48.88 -52.03 10.73
C GLU A 329 -47.51 -51.93 11.44
N TYR A 330 -46.52 -52.68 10.97
CA TYR A 330 -45.12 -52.61 11.44
C TYR A 330 -44.61 -51.16 11.64
N LYS A 331 -44.84 -50.30 10.64
CA LYS A 331 -44.46 -48.87 10.68
C LYS A 331 -45.15 -48.07 11.80
N ASP A 332 -46.35 -48.48 12.21
CA ASP A 332 -47.10 -47.83 13.28
C ASP A 332 -46.56 -48.29 14.63
N VAL A 333 -46.18 -49.56 14.77
CA VAL A 333 -45.56 -50.12 15.97
C VAL A 333 -44.20 -49.48 16.24
N ILE A 334 -43.33 -49.36 15.23
CA ILE A 334 -42.04 -48.65 15.30
C ILE A 334 -42.21 -47.24 15.88
N LYS A 335 -43.15 -46.46 15.34
CA LYS A 335 -43.41 -45.07 15.79
C LYS A 335 -43.84 -44.98 17.25
N LEU A 336 -44.43 -46.03 17.79
CA LEU A 336 -44.88 -46.08 19.17
C LEU A 336 -43.75 -46.49 20.12
N VAL A 337 -42.92 -47.47 19.74
CA VAL A 337 -41.94 -48.11 20.66
C VAL A 337 -40.52 -47.54 20.56
N ASN A 338 -40.12 -46.91 19.45
CA ASN A 338 -38.77 -46.36 19.27
C ASN A 338 -38.61 -44.91 19.79
N LYS A 339 -39.22 -44.59 20.93
CA LYS A 339 -39.01 -43.33 21.65
C LYS A 339 -38.20 -43.61 22.90
N ILE A 340 -36.93 -43.22 22.95
CA ILE A 340 -36.07 -43.51 24.10
C ILE A 340 -36.22 -42.38 25.12
N LYS A 341 -36.41 -42.72 26.39
CA LYS A 341 -36.46 -41.75 27.49
C LYS A 341 -35.67 -42.27 28.69
N GLY A 342 -34.70 -41.48 29.14
CA GLY A 342 -33.93 -41.68 30.36
C GLY A 342 -34.69 -41.25 31.62
N THR A 343 -33.92 -40.98 32.65
CA THR A 343 -34.29 -40.63 34.01
C THR A 343 -33.56 -39.34 34.41
N ALA A 344 -33.80 -38.84 35.63
CA ALA A 344 -33.09 -37.66 36.14
C ALA A 344 -31.69 -37.99 36.71
N GLU A 345 -31.12 -39.14 36.35
CA GLU A 345 -29.81 -39.62 36.81
C GLU A 345 -28.97 -39.94 35.57
N ASP A 346 -27.65 -40.06 35.71
CA ASP A 346 -26.74 -40.38 34.58
C ASP A 346 -27.16 -41.67 33.84
N ASP A 347 -27.64 -41.54 32.60
CA ASP A 347 -28.14 -42.63 31.76
C ASP A 347 -27.20 -42.98 30.60
N GLU A 348 -27.27 -44.25 30.15
CA GLU A 348 -26.67 -44.71 28.90
C GLU A 348 -27.81 -45.06 27.92
N LEU A 349 -27.96 -44.26 26.86
CA LEU A 349 -29.06 -44.33 25.89
C LEU A 349 -28.52 -44.63 24.49
N THR A 350 -29.05 -45.65 23.83
CA THR A 350 -28.62 -46.04 22.47
C THR A 350 -29.80 -46.08 21.50
N GLY A 351 -29.75 -45.29 20.44
CA GLY A 351 -30.73 -45.24 19.35
C GLY A 351 -30.72 -46.49 18.47
N TYR A 352 -31.90 -46.98 18.09
CA TYR A 352 -32.10 -48.05 17.11
C TYR A 352 -32.29 -47.50 15.69
N LYS A 353 -32.07 -48.32 14.66
CA LYS A 353 -32.14 -47.96 13.22
C LYS A 353 -33.34 -47.14 12.74
N GLU A 354 -34.47 -47.27 13.42
CA GLU A 354 -35.73 -46.58 13.08
C GLU A 354 -36.22 -45.72 14.26
N SER A 355 -35.32 -45.35 15.16
CA SER A 355 -35.59 -44.43 16.26
C SER A 355 -35.63 -43.01 15.74
N THR A 356 -36.57 -42.25 16.30
CA THR A 356 -36.85 -40.87 15.86
C THR A 356 -36.70 -39.86 16.98
N VAL A 357 -36.74 -40.31 18.24
CA VAL A 357 -36.73 -39.41 19.41
C VAL A 357 -35.98 -40.04 20.60
N ILE A 358 -35.05 -39.31 21.20
CA ILE A 358 -34.31 -39.67 22.42
C ILE A 358 -34.41 -38.50 23.42
N TRP A 359 -34.79 -38.78 24.67
CA TRP A 359 -34.81 -37.83 25.79
C TRP A 359 -33.90 -38.35 26.91
N GLY A 360 -32.89 -37.59 27.33
CA GLY A 360 -32.04 -37.91 28.49
C GLY A 360 -32.74 -37.55 29.80
N GLU A 361 -33.19 -36.30 29.91
CA GLU A 361 -33.76 -35.61 31.08
C GLU A 361 -32.66 -34.87 31.88
N GLU A 362 -32.59 -34.98 33.21
CA GLU A 362 -31.49 -34.37 33.98
C GLU A 362 -30.40 -35.42 34.19
N GLY A 363 -29.13 -35.04 34.26
CA GLY A 363 -28.03 -35.98 34.53
C GLY A 363 -26.94 -35.90 33.46
N ASN A 364 -25.80 -36.53 33.72
CA ASN A 364 -24.70 -36.57 32.76
C ASN A 364 -24.89 -37.77 31.83
N ASP A 365 -25.69 -37.59 30.78
CA ASP A 365 -26.11 -38.71 29.94
C ASP A 365 -25.11 -39.04 28.84
N THR A 366 -24.96 -40.33 28.54
CA THR A 366 -24.26 -40.81 27.34
C THR A 366 -25.27 -41.28 26.31
N ILE A 367 -25.39 -40.55 25.20
CA ILE A 367 -26.35 -40.82 24.13
C ILE A 367 -25.61 -41.24 22.87
N THR A 368 -25.93 -42.40 22.33
CA THR A 368 -25.35 -42.94 21.08
C THR A 368 -26.44 -43.25 20.06
N ALA A 369 -26.49 -42.54 18.94
CA ALA A 369 -27.51 -42.69 17.90
C ALA A 369 -26.85 -42.98 16.54
N GLU A 370 -26.43 -44.24 16.31
CA GLU A 370 -25.56 -44.61 15.17
C GLU A 370 -26.26 -45.18 13.92
N TYR A 371 -27.57 -45.43 13.97
CA TYR A 371 -28.25 -46.28 12.98
C TYR A 371 -29.38 -45.62 12.18
N GLY A 372 -29.71 -44.35 12.41
CA GLY A 372 -30.87 -43.67 11.82
C GLY A 372 -30.50 -42.37 11.11
N ASP A 373 -31.34 -41.94 10.16
CA ASP A 373 -31.10 -40.76 9.33
C ASP A 373 -31.80 -39.48 9.85
N GLU A 374 -32.65 -39.54 10.90
CA GLU A 374 -33.48 -38.40 11.41
C GLU A 374 -33.87 -38.55 12.92
N TYR A 375 -32.98 -38.17 13.84
CA TYR A 375 -33.22 -38.14 15.29
C TYR A 375 -33.58 -36.73 15.80
N TYR A 376 -34.53 -36.67 16.72
CA TYR A 376 -34.64 -35.57 17.68
C TYR A 376 -34.07 -36.02 19.03
N ILE A 377 -32.94 -35.45 19.43
CA ILE A 377 -32.26 -35.74 20.69
C ILE A 377 -32.43 -34.53 21.59
N HIS A 378 -32.98 -34.77 22.77
CA HIS A 378 -32.99 -33.82 23.87
C HIS A 378 -32.29 -34.45 25.06
N ALA A 379 -30.99 -34.21 25.19
CA ALA A 379 -30.23 -34.74 26.32
C ALA A 379 -30.75 -34.17 27.64
N GLY A 380 -31.06 -32.87 27.65
CA GLY A 380 -31.48 -32.17 28.86
C GLY A 380 -30.30 -31.85 29.77
N SER A 381 -30.56 -31.12 30.86
CA SER A 381 -29.50 -30.48 31.65
C SER A 381 -28.50 -31.48 32.29
N GLY A 382 -27.20 -31.17 32.20
CA GLY A 382 -26.07 -31.97 32.71
C GLY A 382 -24.90 -31.98 31.73
N ASP A 383 -23.73 -32.48 32.14
CA ASP A 383 -22.58 -32.60 31.23
C ASP A 383 -22.75 -33.86 30.37
N ASN A 384 -23.39 -33.75 29.20
CA ASN A 384 -23.76 -34.88 28.36
C ASN A 384 -22.68 -35.27 27.35
N ASN A 385 -22.66 -36.53 26.93
CA ASN A 385 -21.82 -37.05 25.87
C ASN A 385 -22.69 -37.65 24.76
N ILE A 386 -22.83 -36.93 23.66
CA ILE A 386 -23.77 -37.21 22.58
C ILE A 386 -22.98 -37.58 21.32
N THR A 387 -23.16 -38.80 20.83
CA THR A 387 -22.60 -39.29 19.57
C THR A 387 -23.72 -39.65 18.61
N VAL A 388 -23.72 -39.06 17.42
CA VAL A 388 -24.75 -39.28 16.39
C VAL A 388 -24.08 -39.72 15.08
N SER A 389 -24.74 -40.58 14.30
CA SER A 389 -24.32 -40.90 12.93
C SER A 389 -24.63 -39.77 11.96
N ASN A 390 -24.23 -39.93 10.69
CA ASN A 390 -24.71 -39.07 9.61
C ASN A 390 -26.25 -39.14 9.48
N GLY A 391 -26.89 -38.01 9.21
CA GLY A 391 -28.34 -37.85 9.18
C GLY A 391 -28.75 -36.37 9.15
N ASN A 392 -30.05 -36.12 9.17
CA ASN A 392 -30.62 -34.80 9.45
C ASN A 392 -31.17 -34.80 10.88
N ASP A 393 -30.30 -34.57 11.85
CA ASP A 393 -30.63 -34.69 13.27
C ASP A 393 -30.81 -33.32 13.94
N ILE A 394 -31.66 -33.25 14.96
CA ILE A 394 -31.82 -32.09 15.84
C ILE A 394 -31.35 -32.49 17.23
N ILE A 395 -30.35 -31.79 17.77
CA ILE A 395 -29.73 -32.07 19.06
C ILE A 395 -29.93 -30.85 19.96
N VAL A 396 -30.49 -31.09 21.15
CA VAL A 396 -30.69 -30.09 22.21
C VAL A 396 -30.10 -30.64 23.50
N SER A 397 -29.12 -29.96 24.11
CA SER A 397 -28.48 -30.43 25.36
C SER A 397 -28.70 -29.53 26.59
N GLU A 398 -29.28 -28.33 26.44
CA GLU A 398 -29.67 -27.44 27.55
C GLU A 398 -28.49 -26.88 28.40
N ASP A 399 -28.53 -26.95 29.73
CA ASP A 399 -27.47 -26.39 30.58
C ASP A 399 -26.46 -27.51 30.93
N GLY A 400 -25.18 -27.33 30.66
CA GLY A 400 -24.11 -28.30 30.90
C GLY A 400 -22.87 -28.02 30.05
N ASN A 401 -21.73 -28.67 30.35
CA ASN A 401 -20.58 -28.68 29.43
C ASN A 401 -20.65 -29.97 28.60
N ASP A 402 -21.28 -29.87 27.45
CA ASP A 402 -21.63 -31.01 26.61
C ASP A 402 -20.52 -31.36 25.62
N TYR A 403 -20.39 -32.66 25.33
CA TYR A 403 -19.53 -33.18 24.30
C TYR A 403 -20.38 -33.78 23.18
N ILE A 404 -20.50 -33.06 22.07
CA ILE A 404 -21.36 -33.43 20.94
C ILE A 404 -20.47 -33.81 19.76
N THR A 405 -20.61 -35.05 19.27
CA THR A 405 -19.87 -35.54 18.10
C THR A 405 -20.81 -36.14 17.07
N ILE A 406 -20.83 -35.55 15.88
CA ILE A 406 -21.49 -36.13 14.71
C ILE A 406 -20.42 -36.86 13.89
N THR A 407 -20.54 -38.18 13.79
CA THR A 407 -19.52 -39.04 13.22
C THR A 407 -19.83 -39.43 11.78
N ARG A 408 -18.85 -39.20 10.88
CA ARG A 408 -18.82 -39.91 9.60
C ARG A 408 -18.48 -41.38 9.83
N GLU A 409 -19.39 -42.25 9.43
CA GLU A 409 -19.12 -43.67 9.19
C GLU A 409 -17.78 -43.84 8.42
N TRP A 410 -16.78 -44.46 9.05
CA TRP A 410 -15.40 -44.54 8.53
C TRP A 410 -15.31 -45.09 7.09
N TYR A 411 -16.28 -45.90 6.65
CA TYR A 411 -16.31 -46.45 5.30
C TYR A 411 -16.81 -45.46 4.24
N ARG A 412 -17.47 -44.36 4.62
CA ARG A 412 -18.04 -43.32 3.74
C ARG A 412 -17.14 -42.11 3.49
N LEU A 413 -15.92 -42.08 4.06
CA LEU A 413 -14.88 -41.06 3.82
C LEU A 413 -14.46 -40.87 2.33
N PHE A 414 -14.99 -41.71 1.42
CA PHE A 414 -14.66 -41.69 -0.01
C PHE A 414 -15.89 -41.77 -0.94
N THR A 415 -17.10 -41.68 -0.41
CA THR A 415 -18.36 -41.72 -1.18
C THR A 415 -19.01 -40.34 -1.22
N SER A 416 -19.62 -39.98 -2.35
CA SER A 416 -20.31 -38.71 -2.60
C SER A 416 -21.74 -38.65 -2.04
N GLU A 417 -22.05 -39.48 -1.04
CA GLU A 417 -23.36 -39.45 -0.36
C GLU A 417 -23.38 -38.27 0.62
N ASN A 418 -24.44 -37.47 0.60
CA ASN A 418 -24.61 -36.29 1.44
C ASN A 418 -24.53 -36.70 2.93
N PRO A 419 -23.59 -36.17 3.72
CA PRO A 419 -23.48 -36.46 5.16
C PRO A 419 -24.72 -36.01 5.98
N GLY A 420 -25.63 -35.24 5.40
CA GLY A 420 -26.86 -34.76 6.04
C GLY A 420 -26.69 -33.36 6.65
N TYR A 421 -27.82 -32.82 7.12
CA TYR A 421 -27.97 -31.47 7.67
C TYR A 421 -28.46 -31.51 9.13
N ASN A 422 -27.60 -31.16 10.08
CA ASN A 422 -27.93 -31.23 11.51
C ASN A 422 -28.15 -29.84 12.13
N VAL A 423 -28.96 -29.79 13.17
CA VAL A 423 -29.16 -28.61 14.03
C VAL A 423 -28.72 -28.95 15.44
N VAL A 424 -27.78 -28.18 15.99
CA VAL A 424 -27.26 -28.33 17.35
C VAL A 424 -27.56 -27.08 18.17
N LEU A 425 -28.25 -27.26 19.30
CA LEU A 425 -28.56 -26.23 20.29
C LEU A 425 -27.99 -26.69 21.63
N SER A 426 -26.77 -26.27 21.99
CA SER A 426 -26.13 -26.83 23.20
C SER A 426 -26.47 -26.10 24.48
N GLY A 427 -26.69 -24.78 24.46
CA GLY A 427 -27.38 -24.07 25.54
C GLY A 427 -26.45 -23.30 26.46
N LYS A 428 -26.20 -23.74 27.70
CA LYS A 428 -25.29 -23.01 28.62
C LYS A 428 -24.19 -23.90 29.18
N GLY A 429 -22.95 -23.46 29.05
CA GLY A 429 -21.76 -24.13 29.59
C GLY A 429 -20.65 -24.08 28.55
N ASP A 430 -19.44 -24.51 28.90
CA ASP A 430 -18.32 -24.53 27.95
C ASP A 430 -18.40 -25.82 27.11
N ASP A 431 -19.09 -25.77 25.97
CA ASP A 431 -19.41 -26.93 25.13
C ASP A 431 -18.29 -27.29 24.15
N THR A 432 -18.22 -28.56 23.77
CA THR A 432 -17.33 -29.05 22.71
C THR A 432 -18.12 -29.78 21.65
N ILE A 433 -18.21 -29.17 20.47
CA ILE A 433 -19.02 -29.62 19.34
C ILE A 433 -18.11 -29.99 18.17
N THR A 434 -18.21 -31.23 17.70
CA THR A 434 -17.49 -31.72 16.51
C THR A 434 -18.47 -32.26 15.50
N LEU A 435 -18.43 -31.70 14.30
CA LEU A 435 -19.43 -31.90 13.26
C LEU A 435 -18.79 -32.45 11.98
N ASP A 436 -19.66 -32.95 11.11
CA ASP A 436 -19.36 -33.26 9.72
C ASP A 436 -20.66 -33.07 8.92
N GLY A 437 -20.56 -32.73 7.64
CA GLY A 437 -21.71 -32.30 6.84
C GLY A 437 -22.03 -30.82 6.98
N SER A 438 -23.23 -30.43 6.55
CA SER A 438 -23.65 -29.03 6.50
C SER A 438 -24.59 -28.73 7.65
N ASN A 439 -24.17 -27.97 8.65
CA ASN A 439 -24.85 -27.92 9.94
C ASN A 439 -25.27 -26.51 10.35
N ILE A 440 -26.21 -26.42 11.29
CA ILE A 440 -26.56 -25.19 12.00
C ILE A 440 -26.24 -25.40 13.47
N VAL A 441 -25.49 -24.48 14.07
CA VAL A 441 -25.01 -24.58 15.45
C VAL A 441 -25.32 -23.30 16.20
N ASP A 442 -25.97 -23.43 17.33
CA ASP A 442 -26.07 -22.40 18.37
C ASP A 442 -25.51 -23.01 19.65
N ALA A 443 -24.32 -22.58 20.04
CA ALA A 443 -23.65 -23.13 21.22
C ALA A 443 -24.14 -22.47 22.52
N GLY A 444 -24.64 -21.23 22.43
CA GLY A 444 -25.27 -20.50 23.53
C GLY A 444 -24.28 -19.87 24.52
N GLU A 445 -24.62 -19.76 25.81
CA GLU A 445 -23.77 -19.05 26.79
C GLU A 445 -22.63 -19.95 27.31
N GLY A 446 -21.39 -19.62 26.98
CA GLY A 446 -20.21 -20.43 27.28
C GLY A 446 -18.96 -19.94 26.58
N ASN A 447 -17.81 -20.59 26.82
CA ASN A 447 -16.65 -20.46 25.94
C ASN A 447 -16.52 -21.74 25.13
N ASP A 448 -17.16 -21.77 23.98
CA ASP A 448 -17.41 -23.02 23.27
C ASP A 448 -16.29 -23.36 22.29
N ILE A 449 -16.14 -24.65 22.00
CA ILE A 449 -15.21 -25.15 20.99
C ILE A 449 -16.01 -25.85 19.89
N ILE A 450 -16.06 -25.23 18.72
CA ILE A 450 -16.84 -25.72 17.57
C ILE A 450 -15.87 -26.12 16.45
N ASN A 451 -15.94 -27.37 16.02
CA ASN A 451 -15.21 -27.89 14.87
C ASN A 451 -16.20 -28.33 13.78
N CYS A 452 -16.33 -27.52 12.73
CA CYS A 452 -17.41 -27.63 11.73
C CYS A 452 -17.16 -28.75 10.70
N GLY A 453 -15.90 -29.02 10.37
CA GLY A 453 -15.54 -30.21 9.61
C GLY A 453 -15.62 -30.03 8.09
N PHE A 454 -16.65 -30.56 7.43
CA PHE A 454 -16.81 -30.47 5.97
C PHE A 454 -18.27 -30.25 5.62
N GLY A 455 -18.58 -29.25 4.81
CA GLY A 455 -19.93 -28.92 4.38
C GLY A 455 -20.15 -27.43 4.57
N ASP A 456 -21.32 -26.94 4.18
CA ASP A 456 -21.70 -25.55 4.41
C ASP A 456 -22.27 -25.43 5.83
N ASP A 457 -21.55 -24.80 6.75
CA ASP A 457 -21.93 -24.68 8.16
C ASP A 457 -22.37 -23.26 8.54
N VAL A 458 -23.38 -23.15 9.41
CA VAL A 458 -23.89 -21.88 9.96
C VAL A 458 -23.75 -21.88 11.48
N ILE A 459 -22.90 -21.00 11.99
CA ILE A 459 -22.62 -20.83 13.41
C ILE A 459 -23.31 -19.57 13.89
N ILE A 460 -24.30 -19.73 14.76
CA ILE A 460 -25.09 -18.66 15.34
C ILE A 460 -24.37 -18.19 16.61
N TYR A 461 -24.20 -16.88 16.72
CA TYR A 461 -23.62 -16.24 17.90
C TYR A 461 -24.51 -15.08 18.36
N HIS A 462 -24.74 -15.00 19.67
CA HIS A 462 -25.57 -14.04 20.35
C HIS A 462 -24.77 -13.13 21.32
N TYR A 463 -25.37 -12.00 21.70
CA TYR A 463 -24.76 -11.05 22.61
C TYR A 463 -24.60 -11.62 24.02
N GLY A 464 -23.38 -11.98 24.36
CA GLY A 464 -23.00 -12.45 25.70
C GLY A 464 -22.84 -13.96 25.80
N ASP A 465 -22.72 -14.65 24.67
CA ASP A 465 -22.41 -16.08 24.61
C ASP A 465 -21.08 -16.37 25.31
N GLY A 466 -20.00 -15.73 24.88
CA GLY A 466 -18.71 -15.76 25.57
C GLY A 466 -17.56 -15.72 24.59
N ASP A 467 -16.41 -16.31 24.94
CA ASP A 467 -15.23 -16.37 24.07
C ASP A 467 -15.14 -17.73 23.34
N ASP A 468 -15.82 -17.82 22.21
CA ASP A 468 -15.93 -19.04 21.42
C ASP A 468 -14.76 -19.24 20.48
N LYS A 469 -14.46 -20.50 20.21
CA LYS A 469 -13.41 -20.92 19.31
C LYS A 469 -13.95 -21.81 18.21
N LEU A 470 -13.85 -21.30 16.98
CA LEU A 470 -14.35 -21.94 15.79
C LEU A 470 -13.22 -22.42 14.90
N SER A 471 -13.15 -23.72 14.62
CA SER A 471 -12.20 -24.26 13.63
C SER A 471 -12.93 -24.95 12.48
N ASP A 472 -12.63 -24.53 11.26
CA ASP A 472 -12.90 -25.30 10.05
C ASP A 472 -11.61 -26.01 9.62
N SER A 473 -11.47 -27.26 10.05
CA SER A 473 -10.24 -28.04 9.83
C SER A 473 -10.30 -28.86 8.54
N ILE A 474 -10.28 -28.16 7.41
CA ILE A 474 -10.14 -28.78 6.10
C ILE A 474 -8.76 -29.44 5.90
N ASN A 475 -8.73 -30.75 5.68
CA ASN A 475 -7.54 -31.42 5.13
C ASN A 475 -7.22 -30.86 3.72
N ALA A 476 -5.93 -30.79 3.34
CA ALA A 476 -5.44 -30.09 2.15
C ALA A 476 -5.92 -30.60 0.76
N PHE A 477 -6.97 -31.45 0.72
CA PHE A 477 -7.40 -32.18 -0.47
C PHE A 477 -8.89 -32.02 -0.83
N SER A 478 -9.66 -31.21 -0.11
CA SER A 478 -11.08 -30.94 -0.39
C SER A 478 -11.45 -29.47 -0.08
N ASN A 479 -12.40 -28.92 -0.83
CA ASN A 479 -13.10 -27.67 -0.51
C ASN A 479 -13.91 -27.88 0.77
N GLY A 480 -13.84 -26.94 1.71
CA GLY A 480 -14.49 -27.01 3.03
C GLY A 480 -16.00 -26.95 3.00
N GLY A 481 -16.57 -26.32 1.97
CA GLY A 481 -17.93 -25.85 2.00
C GLY A 481 -17.90 -24.32 1.96
N THR A 482 -19.04 -23.69 2.19
CA THR A 482 -19.24 -22.26 2.37
C THR A 482 -19.81 -22.04 3.76
N ASP A 483 -18.99 -21.50 4.65
CA ASP A 483 -19.28 -21.40 6.08
C ASP A 483 -19.63 -19.97 6.48
N VAL A 484 -20.54 -19.85 7.45
CA VAL A 484 -21.13 -18.59 7.89
C VAL A 484 -21.10 -18.46 9.42
N ILE A 485 -20.56 -17.36 9.93
CA ILE A 485 -20.90 -16.90 11.28
C ILE A 485 -22.08 -15.95 11.17
N TYR A 486 -23.18 -16.25 11.85
CA TYR A 486 -24.35 -15.38 11.94
C TYR A 486 -24.43 -14.75 13.32
N PHE A 487 -24.10 -13.47 13.40
CA PHE A 487 -24.34 -12.65 14.58
C PHE A 487 -25.82 -12.27 14.66
N ALA A 488 -26.61 -13.09 15.34
CA ALA A 488 -28.07 -13.07 15.29
C ALA A 488 -28.71 -11.83 15.91
N ASP A 489 -28.04 -11.21 16.87
CA ASP A 489 -28.54 -10.03 17.58
C ASP A 489 -27.58 -8.81 17.53
N LEU A 490 -26.47 -8.91 16.80
CA LEU A 490 -25.48 -7.83 16.64
C LEU A 490 -25.55 -7.18 15.26
N THR A 491 -25.14 -5.91 15.21
CA THR A 491 -24.91 -5.17 13.96
C THR A 491 -23.39 -5.02 13.69
N PRO A 492 -22.99 -4.64 12.47
CA PRO A 492 -21.60 -4.34 12.15
C PRO A 492 -20.91 -3.35 13.11
N ASP A 493 -21.67 -2.42 13.69
CA ASP A 493 -21.16 -1.40 14.62
C ASP A 493 -20.85 -1.98 16.01
N ASP A 494 -21.47 -3.11 16.38
CA ASP A 494 -21.28 -3.78 17.67
C ASP A 494 -20.04 -4.70 17.69
N VAL A 495 -19.45 -4.98 16.52
CA VAL A 495 -18.33 -5.91 16.38
C VAL A 495 -17.10 -5.18 15.83
N TYR A 496 -15.92 -5.52 16.32
CA TYR A 496 -14.66 -5.20 15.66
C TYR A 496 -13.82 -6.46 15.52
N VAL A 497 -13.01 -6.54 14.46
CA VAL A 497 -12.20 -7.71 14.17
C VAL A 497 -10.72 -7.38 14.36
N ARG A 498 -9.95 -8.29 14.93
CA ARG A 498 -8.48 -8.19 15.01
C ARG A 498 -7.82 -9.41 14.40
N ARG A 499 -6.59 -9.22 13.92
CA ARG A 499 -5.73 -10.31 13.47
C ARG A 499 -4.72 -10.66 14.54
N ASP A 500 -4.97 -11.75 15.25
CA ASP A 500 -4.07 -12.29 16.27
C ASP A 500 -3.27 -13.49 15.71
N SER A 501 -3.61 -14.72 16.11
CA SER A 501 -3.14 -15.98 15.48
C SER A 501 -4.11 -16.50 14.41
N GLY A 502 -4.97 -15.62 13.89
CA GLY A 502 -6.17 -15.90 13.10
C GLY A 502 -7.01 -14.63 13.01
N PHE A 503 -8.33 -14.78 12.82
CA PHE A 503 -9.27 -13.66 12.98
C PHE A 503 -10.04 -13.82 14.28
N THR A 504 -10.10 -12.76 15.07
CA THR A 504 -10.95 -12.71 16.28
C THR A 504 -11.96 -11.59 16.12
N PHE A 505 -13.24 -11.93 16.16
CA PHE A 505 -14.35 -10.98 16.16
C PHE A 505 -14.72 -10.68 17.60
N TYR A 506 -14.52 -9.45 18.05
CA TYR A 506 -14.81 -9.00 19.40
C TYR A 506 -16.12 -8.22 19.44
N VAL A 507 -16.94 -8.55 20.43
CA VAL A 507 -18.20 -7.86 20.70
C VAL A 507 -17.97 -6.69 21.64
N LYS A 508 -18.49 -5.52 21.27
CA LYS A 508 -18.43 -4.27 22.05
C LYS A 508 -19.51 -4.27 23.14
N GLY A 509 -19.28 -3.49 24.20
CA GLY A 509 -20.26 -3.25 25.27
C GLY A 509 -19.90 -3.92 26.61
N ASP A 510 -20.90 -4.04 27.48
CA ASP A 510 -20.72 -4.45 28.88
C ASP A 510 -20.57 -5.97 29.05
N LYS A 511 -21.32 -6.77 28.27
CA LYS A 511 -21.12 -8.22 28.15
C LYS A 511 -20.18 -8.48 26.99
N LYS A 512 -18.89 -8.47 27.28
CA LYS A 512 -17.84 -8.77 26.30
C LYS A 512 -17.86 -10.27 25.97
N GLY A 513 -17.56 -10.58 24.72
CA GLY A 513 -17.36 -11.92 24.18
C GLY A 513 -16.61 -11.84 22.85
N SER A 514 -16.23 -12.98 22.31
CA SER A 514 -15.53 -13.05 21.04
C SER A 514 -15.78 -14.36 20.29
N VAL A 515 -15.59 -14.33 18.97
CA VAL A 515 -15.47 -15.52 18.12
C VAL A 515 -14.06 -15.56 17.55
N ASN A 516 -13.26 -16.52 18.00
CA ASN A 516 -11.90 -16.75 17.52
C ASN A 516 -11.88 -17.83 16.43
N ILE A 517 -11.39 -17.46 15.26
CA ILE A 517 -11.10 -18.37 14.16
C ILE A 517 -9.57 -18.51 14.07
N PRO A 518 -8.97 -19.56 14.67
CA PRO A 518 -7.54 -19.77 14.65
C PRO A 518 -7.10 -20.19 13.24
N GLY A 519 -6.03 -19.56 12.73
CA GLY A 519 -5.45 -19.87 11.42
C GLY A 519 -3.98 -20.24 11.52
N THR A 520 -3.48 -21.06 10.58
CA THR A 520 -2.03 -21.22 10.38
C THR A 520 -1.59 -20.39 9.18
N TYR A 521 -0.87 -19.30 9.44
CA TYR A 521 -0.13 -18.58 8.40
C TYR A 521 0.93 -19.54 7.81
N GLN A 522 0.66 -20.11 6.63
CA GLN A 522 1.70 -20.83 5.91
C GLN A 522 2.51 -19.81 5.09
N ASN A 523 3.73 -19.58 5.57
CA ASN A 523 4.83 -18.82 4.95
C ASN A 523 4.67 -18.50 3.45
N GLY A 524 4.47 -17.21 3.17
CA GLY A 524 4.66 -16.64 1.84
C GLY A 524 3.42 -16.77 0.96
N ALA A 525 2.71 -15.65 0.82
CA ALA A 525 1.71 -15.33 -0.22
C ALA A 525 1.33 -16.49 -1.16
N SER A 526 0.20 -17.16 -0.91
CA SER A 526 -0.65 -17.69 -2.00
C SER A 526 -1.90 -18.46 -1.57
N LYS A 527 -2.13 -18.86 -0.31
CA LYS A 527 -3.42 -19.49 0.08
C LYS A 527 -3.81 -19.15 1.51
N PHE A 528 -4.66 -18.14 1.69
CA PHE A 528 -5.68 -18.27 2.74
C PHE A 528 -6.51 -19.48 2.33
N LYS A 529 -6.47 -20.53 3.12
CA LYS A 529 -7.60 -21.44 3.13
C LYS A 529 -8.64 -20.68 3.94
N GLU A 530 -9.64 -20.13 3.27
CA GLU A 530 -10.75 -19.42 3.90
C GLU A 530 -11.45 -20.48 4.78
N PRO A 531 -11.39 -20.37 6.11
CA PRO A 531 -12.06 -21.33 6.99
C PRO A 531 -13.49 -20.84 7.35
N ILE A 532 -13.81 -19.58 7.04
CA ILE A 532 -15.13 -18.94 7.17
C ILE A 532 -15.23 -17.90 6.05
N GLU A 533 -16.11 -18.14 5.09
CA GLU A 533 -16.29 -17.28 3.91
C GLU A 533 -17.08 -16.02 4.24
N TYR A 534 -18.10 -16.13 5.11
CA TYR A 534 -19.01 -15.04 5.41
C TYR A 534 -19.28 -14.83 6.89
N VAL A 535 -19.46 -13.56 7.25
CA VAL A 535 -20.01 -13.12 8.53
C VAL A 535 -21.27 -12.32 8.25
N MET A 536 -22.40 -12.77 8.76
CA MET A 536 -23.70 -12.14 8.58
C MET A 536 -24.16 -11.51 9.89
N PHE A 537 -24.84 -10.37 9.78
CA PHE A 537 -25.35 -9.60 10.92
C PHE A 537 -26.87 -9.51 10.88
N LYS A 538 -27.48 -9.21 12.03
CA LYS A 538 -28.93 -9.05 12.20
C LYS A 538 -29.58 -8.08 11.20
N ASP A 539 -28.87 -7.03 10.78
CA ASP A 539 -29.38 -6.02 9.86
C ASP A 539 -29.30 -6.42 8.37
N GLY A 540 -28.87 -7.66 8.10
CA GLY A 540 -28.67 -8.19 6.75
C GLY A 540 -27.33 -7.82 6.12
N THR A 541 -26.46 -7.10 6.84
CA THR A 541 -25.09 -6.85 6.37
C THR A 541 -24.31 -8.16 6.32
N VAL A 542 -23.51 -8.33 5.27
CA VAL A 542 -22.60 -9.47 5.08
C VAL A 542 -21.19 -8.97 4.89
N TRP A 543 -20.23 -9.51 5.65
CA TRP A 543 -18.81 -9.34 5.44
C TRP A 543 -18.24 -10.62 4.83
N ASN A 544 -17.57 -10.52 3.69
CA ASN A 544 -16.70 -11.58 3.20
C ASN A 544 -15.28 -11.43 3.78
N LEU A 545 -14.37 -12.34 3.43
CA LEU A 545 -12.95 -12.29 3.83
C LEU A 545 -12.29 -10.93 3.61
N TYR A 546 -12.51 -10.30 2.45
CA TYR A 546 -11.90 -9.01 2.15
C TYR A 546 -12.46 -7.90 3.06
N ASP A 547 -13.76 -7.95 3.36
CA ASP A 547 -14.41 -6.94 4.21
C ASP A 547 -13.88 -7.00 5.65
N TYR A 548 -13.83 -8.19 6.27
CA TYR A 548 -13.32 -8.31 7.63
C TYR A 548 -11.79 -8.26 7.70
N LEU A 549 -11.07 -8.58 6.62
CA LEU A 549 -9.65 -8.26 6.50
C LEU A 549 -9.41 -6.75 6.54
N ASP A 550 -10.15 -5.97 5.75
CA ASP A 550 -10.01 -4.51 5.73
C ASP A 550 -10.36 -3.90 7.09
N LYS A 551 -11.44 -4.36 7.72
CA LYS A 551 -11.84 -3.93 9.07
C LYS A 551 -10.79 -4.27 10.12
N SER A 552 -10.08 -5.38 9.97
CA SER A 552 -9.02 -5.79 10.92
C SER A 552 -7.79 -4.89 10.90
N ARG A 553 -7.65 -4.06 9.87
CA ARG A 553 -6.56 -3.07 9.74
C ARG A 553 -6.83 -1.82 10.56
N THR A 554 -8.09 -1.55 10.93
CA THR A 554 -8.46 -0.37 11.69
C THR A 554 -8.43 -0.69 13.18
N ILE A 555 -7.47 -0.10 13.89
CA ILE A 555 -7.28 -0.26 15.32
C ILE A 555 -7.66 1.05 16.00
N VAL A 556 -8.60 0.99 16.94
CA VAL A 556 -9.17 2.19 17.59
C VAL A 556 -9.12 2.00 19.10
N ASP A 557 -8.78 3.07 19.81
CA ASP A 557 -8.88 3.21 21.28
C ASP A 557 -8.11 2.09 22.03
N THR A 558 -6.83 1.90 21.66
CA THR A 558 -5.95 0.90 22.30
C THR A 558 -4.69 1.54 22.83
N GLU A 559 -4.32 1.26 24.08
CA GLU A 559 -3.07 1.80 24.65
C GLU A 559 -1.83 1.08 24.12
N LYS A 560 -2.00 -0.16 23.64
CA LYS A 560 -0.91 -0.99 23.12
C LYS A 560 -1.33 -1.73 21.88
N PHE A 561 -0.44 -1.79 20.90
CA PHE A 561 -0.61 -2.59 19.71
C PHE A 561 0.73 -3.19 19.27
N THR A 562 0.70 -4.45 18.84
CA THR A 562 1.87 -5.11 18.24
C THR A 562 1.41 -5.90 17.03
N GLY A 563 1.56 -5.33 15.85
CA GLY A 563 1.34 -6.01 14.58
C GLY A 563 2.43 -7.05 14.32
N LYS A 564 2.07 -8.11 13.61
CA LYS A 564 2.93 -9.29 13.37
C LYS A 564 3.09 -9.64 11.89
N ASP A 565 2.54 -8.82 11.02
CA ASP A 565 2.52 -9.07 9.58
C ASP A 565 2.98 -7.82 8.80
N THR A 566 2.78 -7.82 7.48
CA THR A 566 3.21 -6.77 6.56
C THR A 566 2.02 -5.95 6.03
N LEU A 567 0.88 -5.94 6.72
CA LEU A 567 -0.28 -5.15 6.34
C LEU A 567 -0.16 -3.72 6.85
N GLY A 568 -0.62 -2.75 6.05
CA GLY A 568 -0.77 -1.38 6.53
C GLY A 568 -2.00 -1.24 7.44
N TYR A 569 -1.81 -0.78 8.67
CA TYR A 569 -2.80 -0.51 9.70
C TYR A 569 -3.21 0.97 9.72
N TYR A 570 -4.43 1.23 10.17
CA TYR A 570 -4.92 2.56 10.51
C TYR A 570 -5.18 2.57 12.02
N ILE A 571 -4.34 3.26 12.78
CA ILE A 571 -4.39 3.29 14.24
C ILE A 571 -4.88 4.66 14.71
N THR A 572 -5.86 4.65 15.61
CA THR A 572 -6.26 5.80 16.41
C THR A 572 -6.14 5.43 17.88
N GLY A 573 -5.25 6.09 18.59
CA GLY A 573 -4.97 5.81 20.00
C GLY A 573 -5.89 6.53 20.96
N THR A 574 -5.47 6.55 22.21
CA THR A 574 -6.27 6.99 23.36
C THR A 574 -5.89 8.41 23.79
N ASP A 575 -6.33 8.81 25.00
CA ASP A 575 -5.90 10.05 25.65
C ASP A 575 -4.78 9.79 26.71
N ASN A 576 -4.22 8.57 26.75
CA ASN A 576 -3.17 8.13 27.66
C ASN A 576 -1.83 7.94 26.92
N ASP A 577 -0.74 7.74 27.68
CA ASP A 577 0.57 7.41 27.10
C ASP A 577 0.53 6.00 26.46
N ASP A 578 0.55 5.95 25.14
CA ASP A 578 0.35 4.75 24.32
C ASP A 578 1.68 4.19 23.75
N THR A 579 1.67 2.90 23.37
CA THR A 579 2.86 2.23 22.81
C THR A 579 2.49 1.31 21.64
N TYR A 580 2.99 1.63 20.45
CA TYR A 580 2.69 0.90 19.21
C TYR A 580 3.93 0.34 18.52
N TYR A 581 3.79 -0.91 18.08
CA TYR A 581 4.74 -1.63 17.22
C TYR A 581 3.96 -2.22 16.04
N THR A 582 3.77 -1.51 14.92
CA THR A 582 2.82 -1.97 13.88
C THR A 582 3.40 -3.03 12.95
N GLY A 583 4.73 -3.10 12.81
CA GLY A 583 5.41 -4.19 12.13
C GLY A 583 5.92 -3.78 10.76
N GLY A 584 5.19 -4.07 9.70
CA GLY A 584 5.49 -3.50 8.39
C GLY A 584 4.22 -3.38 7.55
N GLY A 585 4.34 -2.87 6.33
CA GLY A 585 3.19 -2.36 5.58
C GLY A 585 3.10 -0.84 5.70
N ASN A 586 2.19 -0.20 4.97
CA ASN A 586 2.08 1.26 4.99
C ASN A 586 1.05 1.69 6.04
N ASP A 587 1.52 2.11 7.20
CA ASP A 587 0.72 2.41 8.36
C ASP A 587 0.32 3.89 8.44
N VAL A 588 -0.85 4.17 9.01
CA VAL A 588 -1.28 5.52 9.40
C VAL A 588 -1.60 5.49 10.88
N ILE A 589 -0.81 6.19 11.69
CA ILE A 589 -0.92 6.18 13.14
C ILE A 589 -1.29 7.59 13.61
N ILE A 590 -2.40 7.69 14.34
CA ILE A 590 -2.82 8.86 15.11
C ILE A 590 -2.72 8.44 16.58
N PRO A 591 -1.61 8.74 17.28
CA PRO A 591 -1.39 8.26 18.65
C PRO A 591 -2.42 8.79 19.65
N GLY A 592 -2.93 9.99 19.43
CA GLY A 592 -3.92 10.61 20.32
C GLY A 592 -3.23 11.56 21.29
N LYS A 593 -3.78 11.71 22.50
CA LYS A 593 -3.11 12.52 23.54
C LYS A 593 -2.32 11.61 24.45
N GLY A 594 -1.23 12.12 25.00
CA GLY A 594 -0.32 11.33 25.81
C GLY A 594 1.12 11.73 25.52
N ASN A 595 2.07 11.00 26.08
CA ASN A 595 3.42 10.98 25.57
C ASN A 595 3.64 9.60 24.96
N ASP A 596 3.41 9.51 23.65
CA ASP A 596 3.26 8.24 22.97
C ASP A 596 4.58 7.74 22.41
N TYR A 597 4.72 6.41 22.29
CA TYR A 597 5.86 5.79 21.62
C TYR A 597 5.37 4.94 20.44
N VAL A 598 5.85 5.24 19.25
CA VAL A 598 5.46 4.52 18.02
C VAL A 598 6.70 4.02 17.28
N ASN A 599 6.66 2.76 16.88
CA ASN A 599 7.55 2.14 15.91
C ASN A 599 6.67 1.47 14.85
N ALA A 600 6.66 2.00 13.64
CA ALA A 600 5.89 1.50 12.53
C ALA A 600 6.63 0.39 11.76
N GLY A 601 7.96 0.45 11.73
CA GLY A 601 8.82 -0.63 11.30
C GLY A 601 9.20 -0.54 9.83
N GLY A 602 8.53 -1.25 8.93
CA GLY A 602 8.93 -1.28 7.51
C GLY A 602 7.78 -1.01 6.55
N GLY A 603 7.81 0.13 5.87
CA GLY A 603 6.79 0.50 4.90
C GLY A 603 6.91 1.99 4.58
N THR A 604 5.86 2.58 4.01
CA THR A 604 5.68 4.04 3.90
C THR A 604 4.65 4.47 4.93
N ASP A 605 5.12 4.95 6.07
CA ASP A 605 4.31 5.16 7.26
C ASP A 605 3.99 6.65 7.46
N THR A 606 2.82 6.94 8.03
CA THR A 606 2.36 8.29 8.33
C THR A 606 2.01 8.41 9.81
N PHE A 607 2.77 9.24 10.53
CA PHE A 607 2.53 9.58 11.93
C PHE A 607 1.82 10.93 11.98
N VAL A 608 0.58 10.96 12.45
CA VAL A 608 -0.21 12.19 12.52
C VAL A 608 -0.08 12.78 13.91
N PHE A 609 0.24 14.07 13.97
CA PHE A 609 0.41 14.82 15.22
C PHE A 609 -0.43 16.10 15.21
N TYR A 610 -1.21 16.30 16.26
CA TYR A 610 -2.04 17.47 16.49
C TYR A 610 -1.56 18.30 17.68
N ARG A 611 -2.03 19.55 17.75
CA ARG A 611 -1.82 20.38 18.93
C ARG A 611 -2.54 19.80 20.15
N GLY A 612 -1.81 19.65 21.25
CA GLY A 612 -2.30 19.09 22.51
C GLY A 612 -2.15 17.58 22.65
N ASP A 613 -1.53 16.91 21.66
CA ASP A 613 -1.24 15.47 21.72
C ASP A 613 -0.23 15.19 22.82
N GLY A 614 0.89 15.92 22.86
CA GLY A 614 1.83 15.88 23.97
C GLY A 614 3.25 15.71 23.49
N HIS A 615 4.03 14.86 24.15
CA HIS A 615 5.43 14.64 23.78
C HIS A 615 5.63 13.22 23.24
N ASP A 616 5.56 13.09 21.92
CA ASP A 616 5.57 11.78 21.27
C ASP A 616 6.93 11.42 20.68
N ILE A 617 7.22 10.13 20.63
CA ILE A 617 8.46 9.55 20.11
C ILE A 617 8.11 8.64 18.94
N PHE A 618 8.57 8.98 17.74
CA PHE A 618 8.42 8.16 16.54
C PHE A 618 9.77 7.54 16.18
N ASP A 619 9.97 6.31 16.66
CA ASP A 619 11.26 5.63 16.66
C ASP A 619 11.36 4.56 15.56
N GLU A 620 11.77 5.00 14.37
CA GLU A 620 12.11 4.11 13.24
C GLU A 620 13.58 3.63 13.26
N SER A 621 14.31 3.85 14.36
CA SER A 621 15.75 3.55 14.44
C SER A 621 16.07 2.05 14.38
N ASN A 622 15.12 1.23 14.83
CA ASN A 622 15.23 -0.22 14.93
C ASN A 622 14.45 -0.96 13.84
N GLY A 623 14.11 -0.29 12.72
CA GLY A 623 13.51 -0.85 11.50
C GLY A 623 14.36 -1.98 10.90
N GLY A 624 14.37 -3.11 11.60
CA GLY A 624 15.12 -4.30 11.32
C GLY A 624 14.17 -5.35 10.83
N SER A 625 13.73 -5.25 9.57
CA SER A 625 13.47 -6.35 8.64
C SER A 625 12.82 -5.85 7.36
N TYR A 626 13.33 -6.39 6.25
CA TYR A 626 12.95 -6.26 4.85
C TYR A 626 11.43 -6.18 4.51
N PRO A 627 11.05 -5.45 3.44
CA PRO A 627 11.93 -4.63 2.61
C PRO A 627 12.31 -3.32 3.34
N PRO A 628 13.60 -2.92 3.32
CA PRO A 628 13.96 -1.58 3.74
C PRO A 628 13.37 -0.59 2.74
N GLY A 629 12.57 0.37 3.21
CA GLY A 629 12.24 1.57 2.47
C GLY A 629 10.75 1.75 2.15
N GLY A 630 10.22 2.82 2.74
CA GLY A 630 9.21 3.73 2.20
C GLY A 630 9.63 5.16 2.54
N GLU A 631 8.79 6.16 2.23
CA GLU A 631 9.03 7.55 2.65
C GLU A 631 8.16 7.88 3.88
N ASP A 632 8.72 7.71 5.07
CA ASP A 632 8.01 7.91 6.33
C ASP A 632 7.80 9.40 6.60
N THR A 633 6.59 9.73 7.04
CA THR A 633 6.14 11.12 7.13
C THR A 633 5.52 11.41 8.49
N VAL A 634 6.00 12.45 9.16
CA VAL A 634 5.24 13.12 10.24
C VAL A 634 4.31 14.15 9.62
N LEU A 635 3.01 13.99 9.86
CA LEU A 635 1.96 14.89 9.36
C LEU A 635 1.41 15.74 10.51
N PHE A 636 1.79 17.01 10.50
CA PHE A 636 1.23 18.05 11.36
C PHE A 636 -0.02 18.65 10.71
N GLU A 637 -1.21 18.12 11.02
CA GLU A 637 -2.45 18.54 10.34
C GLU A 637 -2.94 19.94 10.75
N ASP A 638 -2.75 20.35 12.01
CA ASP A 638 -3.26 21.62 12.57
C ASP A 638 -2.15 22.58 13.06
N ILE A 639 -0.89 22.24 12.82
CA ILE A 639 0.28 23.03 13.19
C ILE A 639 1.02 23.50 11.92
N ARG A 640 1.32 24.80 11.85
CA ARG A 640 2.05 25.39 10.72
C ARG A 640 3.56 25.30 10.90
N SER A 641 4.32 25.34 9.79
CA SER A 641 5.78 25.30 9.83
C SER A 641 6.42 26.47 10.59
N ASP A 642 5.76 27.64 10.66
CA ASP A 642 6.19 28.82 11.41
C ASP A 642 5.80 28.82 12.90
N GLU A 643 5.08 27.79 13.35
CA GLU A 643 4.62 27.62 14.73
C GLU A 643 5.47 26.63 15.53
N VAL A 644 6.48 26.02 14.91
CA VAL A 644 7.39 25.07 15.54
C VAL A 644 8.81 25.62 15.60
N ARG A 645 9.63 24.98 16.43
CA ARG A 645 11.09 25.12 16.42
C ARG A 645 11.68 23.72 16.40
N ILE A 646 12.79 23.56 15.71
CA ILE A 646 13.47 22.28 15.58
C ILE A 646 14.86 22.37 16.23
N GLY A 647 15.31 21.28 16.83
CA GLY A 647 16.64 21.16 17.42
C GLY A 647 17.07 19.71 17.46
N GLN A 648 18.36 19.46 17.67
CA GLN A 648 18.90 18.11 17.76
C GLN A 648 19.59 17.89 19.09
N TYR A 649 19.36 16.73 19.70
CA TYR A 649 20.04 16.30 20.91
C TYR A 649 20.54 14.85 20.73
N GLY A 650 21.86 14.69 20.56
CA GLY A 650 22.43 13.38 20.22
C GLY A 650 21.98 12.91 18.83
N SER A 651 21.48 11.68 18.72
CA SER A 651 20.95 11.10 17.49
C SER A 651 19.44 11.35 17.28
N THR A 652 18.84 12.28 18.04
CA THR A 652 17.41 12.57 18.01
C THR A 652 17.15 14.00 17.51
N ILE A 653 16.32 14.14 16.49
CA ILE A 653 15.73 15.44 16.10
C ILE A 653 14.46 15.65 16.93
N THR A 654 14.28 16.85 17.48
CA THR A 654 13.08 17.24 18.22
C THR A 654 12.41 18.42 17.52
N ILE A 655 11.15 18.25 17.13
CA ILE A 655 10.28 19.33 16.63
C ILE A 655 9.34 19.74 17.75
N LYS A 656 9.45 20.97 18.24
CA LYS A 656 8.68 21.48 19.37
C LYS A 656 7.70 22.57 18.93
N VAL A 657 6.44 22.47 19.35
CA VAL A 657 5.42 23.48 19.09
C VAL A 657 5.61 24.69 20.02
N ASN A 658 5.75 25.88 19.43
CA ASN A 658 6.07 27.11 20.15
C ASN A 658 4.98 27.46 21.17
N GLY A 659 5.40 27.79 22.39
CA GLY A 659 4.49 28.19 23.47
C GLY A 659 3.70 27.04 24.13
N SER A 660 4.02 25.79 23.80
CA SER A 660 3.38 24.59 24.38
C SER A 660 4.41 23.60 24.95
N SER A 661 3.91 22.56 25.63
CA SER A 661 4.70 21.38 26.00
C SER A 661 4.92 20.43 24.82
N ASP A 662 4.09 20.54 23.78
CA ASP A 662 3.95 19.56 22.72
C ASP A 662 5.22 19.47 21.87
N ALA A 663 5.67 18.25 21.61
CA ALA A 663 6.87 17.96 20.85
C ALA A 663 6.83 16.58 20.20
N VAL A 664 7.59 16.41 19.12
CA VAL A 664 7.84 15.14 18.46
C VAL A 664 9.35 14.88 18.49
N GLU A 665 9.75 13.72 18.99
CA GLU A 665 11.12 13.21 18.98
C GLU A 665 11.29 12.12 17.92
N LEU A 666 12.31 12.31 17.07
CA LEU A 666 12.67 11.45 15.95
C LEU A 666 14.08 10.87 16.19
N PRO A 667 14.20 9.79 16.99
CA PRO A 667 15.48 9.16 17.30
C PRO A 667 16.06 8.36 16.11
N GLY A 668 17.34 8.02 16.21
CA GLY A 668 17.95 7.02 15.33
C GLY A 668 18.73 7.55 14.13
N ILE A 669 19.14 8.81 14.15
CA ILE A 669 20.01 9.36 13.11
C ILE A 669 21.40 8.74 13.28
N TYR A 670 21.71 7.74 12.46
CA TYR A 670 23.00 7.06 12.42
C TYR A 670 23.62 7.13 11.01
N GLU A 671 24.94 7.29 10.94
CA GLU A 671 25.70 6.95 9.73
C GLU A 671 26.01 5.45 9.75
N SER A 672 25.29 4.66 8.95
CA SER A 672 25.75 3.30 8.66
C SER A 672 26.77 3.35 7.52
N GLY A 673 28.02 2.97 7.80
CA GLY A 673 29.10 2.95 6.81
C GLY A 673 28.75 2.24 5.50
N ALA A 674 29.51 2.54 4.43
CA ALA A 674 29.38 2.05 3.05
C ALA A 674 28.00 2.18 2.34
N SER A 675 26.91 2.51 3.05
CA SER A 675 25.53 2.48 2.53
C SER A 675 24.77 3.81 2.66
N GLY A 676 25.37 4.85 3.26
CA GLY A 676 24.74 6.16 3.44
C GLY A 676 23.95 6.30 4.74
N ARG A 677 23.53 7.53 5.05
CA ARG A 677 22.71 7.90 6.21
C ARG A 677 21.42 7.09 6.19
N ARG A 678 21.04 6.48 7.32
CA ARG A 678 19.66 6.04 7.49
C ARG A 678 18.83 7.27 7.79
N HIS A 679 17.71 7.40 7.10
CA HIS A 679 16.67 8.38 7.37
C HIS A 679 15.56 7.57 8.02
N PRO A 680 15.41 7.53 9.36
CA PRO A 680 14.31 6.80 9.96
C PRO A 680 12.97 7.49 9.67
N ILE A 681 13.01 8.82 9.51
CA ILE A 681 11.87 9.63 9.07
C ILE A 681 12.34 10.56 7.95
N GLU A 682 11.74 10.45 6.77
CA GLU A 682 12.15 11.21 5.60
C GLU A 682 11.54 12.61 5.54
N LYS A 683 10.33 12.81 6.08
CA LYS A 683 9.54 14.02 5.85
C LYS A 683 8.77 14.49 7.07
N ALA A 684 8.62 15.81 7.18
CA ALA A 684 7.59 16.45 8.01
C ALA A 684 6.72 17.36 7.13
N LYS A 685 5.40 17.19 7.17
CA LYS A 685 4.42 17.99 6.42
C LYS A 685 3.56 18.80 7.37
N PHE A 686 3.36 20.08 7.07
CA PHE A 686 2.66 21.02 7.95
C PHE A 686 1.34 21.51 7.35
N ALA A 687 0.47 22.04 8.22
CA ALA A 687 -0.87 22.54 7.87
C ALA A 687 -0.87 23.68 6.84
N ASP A 688 0.25 24.39 6.68
CA ASP A 688 0.44 25.45 5.69
C ASP A 688 0.93 24.93 4.32
N GLY A 689 1.04 23.62 4.17
CA GLY A 689 1.50 22.94 2.95
C GLY A 689 3.02 22.96 2.76
N VAL A 690 3.77 23.45 3.76
CA VAL A 690 5.23 23.34 3.77
C VAL A 690 5.61 21.90 4.11
N GLU A 691 6.63 21.39 3.41
CA GLU A 691 7.22 20.09 3.65
C GLU A 691 8.71 20.30 3.95
N TRP A 692 9.19 19.67 5.01
CA TRP A 692 10.61 19.57 5.33
C TRP A 692 11.09 18.17 5.00
N THR A 693 12.07 18.07 4.12
CA THR A 693 12.84 16.85 3.92
C THR A 693 13.74 16.59 5.12
N PHE A 694 14.20 15.35 5.28
CA PHE A 694 15.18 14.99 6.30
C PHE A 694 16.41 15.92 6.29
N LEU A 695 16.93 16.25 5.12
CA LEU A 695 18.10 17.13 4.99
C LEU A 695 17.80 18.55 5.48
N GLU A 696 16.61 19.07 5.18
CA GLU A 696 16.19 20.39 5.67
C GLU A 696 15.96 20.35 7.19
N MET A 697 15.33 19.30 7.72
CA MET A 697 15.15 19.13 9.17
C MET A 697 16.51 19.11 9.88
N LEU A 698 17.49 18.39 9.34
CA LEU A 698 18.84 18.31 9.87
C LEU A 698 19.59 19.65 9.79
N GLU A 699 19.44 20.39 8.68
CA GLU A 699 20.04 21.72 8.54
C GLU A 699 19.39 22.72 9.51
N MET A 700 18.07 22.67 9.70
CA MET A 700 17.39 23.56 10.63
C MET A 700 17.62 23.20 12.10
N SER A 701 17.97 21.94 12.40
CA SER A 701 18.25 21.47 13.77
C SER A 701 19.66 21.80 14.28
N MET A 702 20.47 22.53 13.50
CA MET A 702 21.85 22.94 13.84
C MET A 702 21.97 23.61 15.21
N THR A 703 23.09 23.36 15.90
CA THR A 703 23.45 24.05 17.15
C THR A 703 24.23 25.32 16.83
N GLU A 704 23.73 26.48 17.27
CA GLU A 704 24.43 27.77 17.22
C GLU A 704 24.93 28.10 18.64
N ALA A 705 26.19 28.52 18.79
CA ALA A 705 26.60 29.21 20.01
C ALA A 705 25.81 30.53 20.13
N THR A 706 25.69 31.04 21.34
CA THR A 706 24.93 32.25 21.63
C THR A 706 25.69 33.51 21.18
N ASP A 707 25.15 34.69 21.49
CA ASP A 707 25.80 35.98 21.20
C ASP A 707 26.84 36.38 22.28
N GLY A 708 27.22 35.49 23.20
CA GLY A 708 28.25 35.74 24.21
C GLY A 708 29.14 34.53 24.44
N ASP A 709 30.30 34.77 25.10
CA ASP A 709 31.36 33.77 25.31
C ASP A 709 30.85 32.43 25.90
N ASP A 710 30.85 31.39 25.08
CA ASP A 710 30.38 30.04 25.38
C ASP A 710 31.56 29.02 25.48
N ASP A 711 31.42 28.00 26.33
CA ASP A 711 32.40 26.91 26.50
C ASP A 711 31.62 25.57 26.49
N PHE A 712 31.67 24.85 25.37
CA PHE A 712 30.87 23.65 25.16
C PHE A 712 31.53 22.61 24.26
N ASP A 713 31.02 21.39 24.31
CA ASP A 713 31.45 20.29 23.45
C ASP A 713 30.42 20.05 22.35
N THR A 714 30.87 19.77 21.12
CA THR A 714 30.00 19.23 20.05
C THR A 714 29.57 17.80 20.39
N PHE A 715 28.64 17.27 19.60
CA PHE A 715 28.05 15.95 19.85
C PHE A 715 29.05 14.82 19.58
N SER A 716 29.02 13.75 20.39
CA SER A 716 30.15 12.83 20.51
C SER A 716 30.21 11.66 19.54
N THR A 717 29.25 11.50 18.63
CA THR A 717 29.10 10.25 17.84
C THR A 717 28.59 10.45 16.42
N ILE A 718 28.42 11.70 15.95
CA ILE A 718 27.83 12.02 14.65
C ILE A 718 28.54 13.21 14.03
N ASN A 719 28.56 13.29 12.70
CA ASN A 719 29.09 14.44 11.98
C ASN A 719 28.29 15.70 12.31
N GLY A 720 28.82 16.55 13.20
CA GLY A 720 28.16 17.76 13.66
C GLY A 720 28.27 18.90 12.64
N LEU A 721 27.26 19.78 12.61
CA LEU A 721 27.35 21.07 11.95
C LEU A 721 27.05 22.15 13.00
N THR A 722 28.08 22.90 13.38
CA THR A 722 28.03 23.86 14.49
C THR A 722 28.35 25.25 13.97
N ARG A 723 27.55 26.27 14.31
CA ARG A 723 27.91 27.67 14.09
C ARG A 723 28.61 28.21 15.31
N CYS A 724 29.76 28.85 15.09
CA CYS A 724 30.60 29.32 16.18
C CYS A 724 29.93 30.41 17.02
N GLY A 725 29.01 31.22 16.45
CA GLY A 725 28.27 32.25 17.19
C GLY A 725 29.08 33.54 17.35
N LYS A 726 28.56 34.53 18.08
CA LYS A 726 29.35 35.74 18.43
C LYS A 726 29.84 35.59 19.84
N GLY A 727 31.12 35.88 20.10
CA GLY A 727 31.63 35.77 21.46
C GLY A 727 33.13 35.54 21.44
N ASN A 728 33.64 34.83 22.44
CA ASN A 728 34.94 34.20 22.34
C ASN A 728 34.73 32.77 22.78
N ASP A 729 34.40 31.92 21.81
CA ASP A 729 33.75 30.65 22.08
C ASP A 729 34.77 29.52 22.09
N HIS A 730 34.71 28.65 23.10
CA HIS A 730 35.53 27.44 23.18
C HIS A 730 34.67 26.23 22.82
N ILE A 731 34.90 25.71 21.62
CA ILE A 731 34.14 24.60 21.03
C ILE A 731 35.04 23.37 20.97
N ARG A 732 34.58 22.28 21.60
CA ARG A 732 35.33 21.02 21.60
C ARG A 732 34.64 19.94 20.77
N GLY A 733 35.21 19.66 19.60
CA GLY A 733 34.93 18.51 18.76
C GLY A 733 35.14 17.18 19.44
N LYS A 734 34.27 16.21 19.15
CA LYS A 734 34.34 14.86 19.72
C LYS A 734 34.56 13.83 18.61
N GLU A 735 34.00 12.63 18.70
CA GLU A 735 34.22 11.60 17.68
C GLU A 735 33.29 11.83 16.48
N ALA A 736 33.84 11.86 15.25
CA ALA A 736 33.21 11.88 13.91
C ALA A 736 33.78 13.05 13.06
N THR A 737 33.22 13.30 11.86
CA THR A 737 33.58 14.42 10.97
C THR A 737 32.74 15.63 11.31
N ASP A 738 33.28 16.60 12.03
CA ASP A 738 32.58 17.82 12.41
C ASP A 738 32.80 18.96 11.40
N THR A 739 31.77 19.77 11.17
CA THR A 739 31.84 21.02 10.40
C THR A 739 31.55 22.21 11.30
N TYR A 740 32.50 23.12 11.41
CA TYR A 740 32.37 24.37 12.16
C TYR A 740 32.25 25.54 11.20
N VAL A 741 31.19 26.32 11.35
CA VAL A 741 30.93 27.50 10.53
C VAL A 741 31.42 28.74 11.29
N TYR A 742 32.46 29.37 10.76
CA TYR A 742 33.08 30.58 11.31
C TYR A 742 32.83 31.78 10.38
N GLU A 743 32.18 32.81 10.89
CA GLU A 743 31.79 34.04 10.21
C GLU A 743 32.60 35.26 10.74
N LEU A 744 32.50 36.40 10.04
CA LEU A 744 33.10 37.66 10.53
C LEU A 744 32.27 38.22 11.69
N GLY A 745 32.95 38.63 12.76
CA GLY A 745 32.30 39.10 14.00
C GLY A 745 32.03 38.00 15.02
N ASP A 746 32.49 36.78 14.78
CA ASP A 746 32.39 35.65 15.71
C ASP A 746 33.36 35.81 16.90
N GLY A 747 34.44 36.61 16.75
CA GLY A 747 35.37 36.95 17.83
C GLY A 747 36.54 35.98 17.98
N HIS A 748 37.00 35.74 19.22
CA HIS A 748 38.22 34.95 19.51
C HIS A 748 37.92 33.49 19.83
N ASP A 749 37.51 32.73 18.83
CA ASP A 749 37.09 31.35 19.05
C ASP A 749 38.26 30.37 19.13
N VAL A 750 38.04 29.30 19.88
CA VAL A 750 38.95 28.17 20.07
C VAL A 750 38.22 26.90 19.67
N ILE A 751 38.73 26.18 18.67
CA ILE A 751 38.22 24.88 18.25
C ILE A 751 39.29 23.82 18.53
N GLU A 752 38.92 22.84 19.34
CA GLU A 752 39.72 21.65 19.65
C GLU A 752 38.93 20.41 19.26
N ASP A 753 39.42 19.61 18.32
CA ASP A 753 38.70 18.44 17.83
C ASP A 753 39.46 17.13 18.09
N TYR A 754 38.84 16.19 18.81
CA TYR A 754 39.51 14.97 19.24
C TYR A 754 39.01 13.74 18.46
N SER A 755 39.51 13.55 17.24
CA SER A 755 39.28 12.29 16.55
C SER A 755 40.22 11.16 17.02
N VAL A 756 39.62 10.00 17.32
CA VAL A 756 40.32 8.73 17.62
C VAL A 756 40.15 7.68 16.50
N TRP A 757 39.43 8.03 15.43
CA TRP A 757 39.10 7.15 14.31
C TRP A 757 39.88 7.59 13.06
N TRP A 758 40.25 6.63 12.21
CA TRP A 758 41.25 6.83 11.14
C TRP A 758 40.64 7.37 9.82
N ASP A 759 39.35 7.73 9.82
CA ASP A 759 38.56 8.15 8.65
C ASP A 759 37.63 9.36 8.89
N SER A 760 37.76 10.10 10.00
CA SER A 760 37.08 11.40 10.14
C SER A 760 37.83 12.52 9.41
N TYR A 761 37.09 13.53 8.94
CA TYR A 761 37.62 14.70 8.22
C TYR A 761 36.94 15.97 8.72
N ASP A 762 37.52 16.65 9.69
CA ASP A 762 36.94 17.82 10.30
C ASP A 762 37.12 19.05 9.38
N ILE A 763 36.06 19.85 9.28
CA ILE A 763 35.91 20.93 8.31
C ILE A 763 35.69 22.24 9.06
N ILE A 764 36.53 23.24 8.79
CA ILE A 764 36.14 24.64 9.02
C ILE A 764 35.54 25.19 7.74
N ARG A 765 34.30 25.67 7.82
CA ARG A 765 33.61 26.36 6.74
C ARG A 765 33.59 27.85 7.04
N PHE A 766 34.39 28.60 6.29
CA PHE A 766 34.43 30.04 6.42
C PHE A 766 33.28 30.72 5.69
N GLY A 767 32.69 31.68 6.39
CA GLY A 767 31.60 32.52 5.95
C GLY A 767 31.89 33.45 4.77
N THR A 768 30.86 34.20 4.35
CA THR A 768 31.01 35.18 3.27
C THR A 768 31.97 36.30 3.66
N GLY A 769 32.94 36.60 2.78
CA GLY A 769 33.88 37.71 2.99
C GLY A 769 35.21 37.31 3.64
N ILE A 770 35.34 36.07 4.13
CA ILE A 770 36.61 35.48 4.56
C ILE A 770 37.21 34.73 3.37
N THR A 771 38.48 35.00 3.03
CA THR A 771 39.19 34.30 1.95
C THR A 771 40.54 33.76 2.43
N PRO A 772 41.13 32.75 1.75
CA PRO A 772 42.34 32.09 2.24
C PRO A 772 43.53 33.02 2.47
N ASP A 773 43.62 34.12 1.72
CA ASP A 773 44.76 35.03 1.77
C ASP A 773 44.63 36.08 2.90
N MET A 774 43.50 36.10 3.63
CA MET A 774 43.23 37.10 4.67
C MET A 774 43.93 36.81 5.98
N PHE A 775 44.21 35.54 6.30
CA PHE A 775 44.70 35.17 7.62
C PHE A 775 46.16 35.59 7.86
N CYS A 776 46.45 35.95 9.10
CA CYS A 776 47.78 36.02 9.68
C CYS A 776 47.92 34.87 10.67
N LEU A 777 48.86 33.96 10.39
CA LEU A 777 49.13 32.83 11.26
C LEU A 777 50.12 33.21 12.37
N LYS A 778 49.72 33.01 13.62
CA LYS A 778 50.63 32.91 14.76
C LYS A 778 50.71 31.44 15.19
N ASN A 779 51.92 30.91 15.20
CA ASN A 779 52.21 29.57 15.68
C ASN A 779 52.50 29.62 17.19
N ASP A 780 51.69 28.95 18.02
CA ASP A 780 51.78 29.02 19.49
C ASP A 780 51.89 27.62 20.11
N GLY A 781 53.04 26.98 19.95
CA GLY A 781 53.30 25.66 20.51
C GLY A 781 52.47 24.56 19.84
N ASN A 782 51.36 24.16 20.46
CA ASN A 782 50.46 23.09 19.99
C ASN A 782 49.21 23.59 19.24
N THR A 783 49.07 24.92 19.07
CA THR A 783 47.95 25.52 18.33
C THR A 783 48.42 26.43 17.19
N TYR A 784 47.52 26.65 16.24
CA TYR A 784 47.55 27.71 15.24
C TYR A 784 46.54 28.79 15.64
N ILE A 785 46.96 30.05 15.67
CA ILE A 785 46.05 31.18 15.83
C ILE A 785 45.97 31.87 14.46
N LEU A 786 44.81 31.74 13.81
CA LEU A 786 44.47 32.40 12.56
C LEU A 786 43.77 33.72 12.87
N SER A 787 44.51 34.82 12.88
CA SER A 787 43.92 36.15 13.08
C SER A 787 43.52 36.76 11.75
N ILE A 788 42.37 37.44 11.70
CA ILE A 788 41.99 38.26 10.55
C ILE A 788 42.47 39.71 10.81
N PRO A 789 43.45 40.23 10.04
CA PRO A 789 44.11 41.50 10.32
C PRO A 789 43.14 42.67 10.32
N ASN A 790 43.29 43.58 11.29
CA ASN A 790 42.40 44.72 11.46
C ASN A 790 40.94 44.29 11.70
N THR A 791 40.72 43.10 12.27
CA THR A 791 39.47 42.73 12.95
C THR A 791 39.81 42.30 14.38
N GLU A 792 38.80 42.14 15.24
CA GLU A 792 38.99 41.47 16.54
C GLU A 792 38.91 39.94 16.38
N ASP A 793 38.51 39.43 15.20
CA ASP A 793 38.30 38.02 14.93
C ASP A 793 39.61 37.22 14.88
N SER A 794 39.64 36.10 15.61
CA SER A 794 40.68 35.10 15.47
C SER A 794 40.18 33.71 15.76
N LEU A 795 40.64 32.73 14.98
CA LEU A 795 40.33 31.33 15.21
C LEU A 795 41.57 30.59 15.72
N THR A 796 41.49 30.02 16.91
CA THR A 796 42.53 29.19 17.51
C THR A 796 42.21 27.72 17.27
N LEU A 797 43.12 27.01 16.61
CA LEU A 797 42.98 25.60 16.24
C LEU A 797 44.10 24.78 16.84
N THR A 798 43.80 23.61 17.38
CA THR A 798 44.86 22.65 17.75
C THR A 798 45.39 21.96 16.51
N LYS A 799 46.72 21.80 16.44
CA LYS A 799 47.39 21.30 15.23
C LYS A 799 47.04 19.84 14.94
N GLY A 800 46.74 19.54 13.68
CA GLY A 800 46.43 18.19 13.21
C GLY A 800 45.10 17.63 13.70
N GLN A 801 44.17 18.52 14.07
CA GLN A 801 42.81 18.18 14.49
C GLN A 801 41.75 18.65 13.49
N ILE A 802 42.14 19.39 12.44
CA ILE A 802 41.23 19.87 11.40
C ILE A 802 41.87 19.59 10.05
N GLU A 803 41.20 18.80 9.21
CA GLU A 803 41.75 18.36 7.93
C GLU A 803 41.48 19.36 6.81
N THR A 804 40.28 19.97 6.78
CA THR A 804 39.77 20.69 5.61
C THR A 804 39.25 22.09 5.94
N PHE A 805 39.55 23.05 5.08
CA PHE A 805 39.10 24.43 5.19
C PHE A 805 38.38 24.85 3.91
N THR A 806 37.08 25.10 4.01
CA THR A 806 36.22 25.45 2.86
C THR A 806 35.81 26.91 2.88
N PHE A 807 35.69 27.51 1.68
CA PHE A 807 35.37 28.91 1.48
C PHE A 807 34.17 29.08 0.55
N THR A 808 33.49 30.23 0.66
CA THR A 808 32.28 30.53 -0.12
C THR A 808 32.48 30.65 -1.63
N ASP A 809 33.72 30.80 -2.11
CA ASP A 809 34.07 30.79 -3.54
C ASP A 809 34.28 29.38 -4.12
N GLY A 810 34.10 28.34 -3.30
CA GLY A 810 34.31 26.93 -3.66
C GLY A 810 35.76 26.46 -3.47
N THR A 811 36.67 27.31 -2.99
CA THR A 811 38.02 26.90 -2.60
C THR A 811 37.94 25.95 -1.40
N SER A 812 38.69 24.85 -1.45
CA SER A 812 38.93 23.97 -0.32
C SER A 812 40.44 23.79 -0.17
N LEU A 813 40.95 23.90 1.04
CA LEU A 813 42.37 23.80 1.37
C LEU A 813 42.58 22.78 2.49
N GLU A 814 43.66 22.00 2.38
CA GLU A 814 44.12 21.19 3.51
C GLU A 814 44.87 22.07 4.53
N GLU A 815 44.99 21.60 5.78
CA GLU A 815 45.67 22.29 6.88
C GLU A 815 47.02 22.92 6.46
N ASN A 816 47.90 22.14 5.83
CA ASN A 816 49.22 22.61 5.39
C ASN A 816 49.15 23.71 4.32
N GLU A 817 48.13 23.68 3.46
CA GLU A 817 47.95 24.67 2.41
C GLU A 817 47.44 26.00 2.97
N LEU A 818 46.50 25.94 3.93
CA LEU A 818 46.02 27.13 4.63
C LEU A 818 47.14 27.78 5.46
N ILE A 819 47.91 26.97 6.21
CA ILE A 819 49.06 27.45 6.99
C ILE A 819 50.09 28.12 6.08
N ALA A 820 50.42 27.52 4.95
CA ALA A 820 51.39 28.08 4.00
C ALA A 820 50.92 29.43 3.42
N LYS A 821 49.60 29.61 3.24
CA LYS A 821 48.99 30.86 2.79
C LYS A 821 48.88 31.93 3.88
N ALA A 822 48.73 31.52 5.13
CA ALA A 822 48.56 32.41 6.27
C ALA A 822 49.89 32.83 6.95
N ALA A 823 51.00 32.14 6.65
CA ALA A 823 52.30 32.39 7.26
C ALA A 823 52.94 33.73 6.85
N ASP A 824 53.51 34.45 7.82
CA ASP A 824 54.37 35.64 7.65
C ASP A 824 53.72 36.84 6.91
N HIS A 825 52.42 37.06 7.07
CA HIS A 825 51.76 38.26 6.55
C HIS A 825 51.84 39.44 7.54
N HIS A 826 52.48 40.56 7.16
CA HIS A 826 52.45 41.81 7.91
C HIS A 826 51.68 42.89 7.14
N TYR A 827 50.39 43.05 7.43
CA TYR A 827 49.54 44.03 6.76
C TYR A 827 49.76 45.47 7.26
N SER A 828 49.69 46.44 6.35
CA SER A 828 49.86 47.87 6.64
C SER A 828 48.84 48.40 7.66
N GLU A 829 49.25 49.18 8.67
CA GLU A 829 48.29 49.79 9.63
C GLU A 829 47.34 50.84 9.01
N THR A 830 47.74 51.41 7.87
CA THR A 830 46.97 52.38 7.09
C THR A 830 46.62 51.80 5.71
N PRO A 831 45.34 51.59 5.39
CA PRO A 831 44.91 51.05 4.11
C PRO A 831 44.96 52.09 2.99
N GLU A 832 45.09 51.60 1.75
CA GLU A 832 44.84 52.38 0.54
C GLU A 832 43.33 52.41 0.26
N CYS A 833 42.71 53.59 0.17
CA CYS A 833 41.32 53.69 -0.26
C CYS A 833 41.24 53.64 -1.79
N VAL A 834 40.62 52.58 -2.32
CA VAL A 834 40.44 52.38 -3.76
C VAL A 834 39.03 52.78 -4.16
N TRP A 835 38.92 53.93 -4.83
CA TRP A 835 37.67 54.45 -5.39
C TRP A 835 37.36 53.84 -6.76
N THR A 836 36.15 53.32 -6.91
CA THR A 836 35.63 52.76 -8.17
C THR A 836 34.46 53.60 -8.65
N LYS A 837 34.54 54.08 -9.91
CA LYS A 837 33.46 54.84 -10.53
C LYS A 837 32.37 53.88 -11.03
N ASN A 838 31.15 54.06 -10.54
CA ASN A 838 29.94 53.36 -10.96
C ASN A 838 29.06 54.29 -11.81
N GLU A 839 27.97 53.78 -12.39
CA GLU A 839 27.04 54.60 -13.19
C GLU A 839 26.42 55.73 -12.35
N GLY A 840 27.01 56.92 -12.43
CA GLY A 840 26.53 58.12 -11.72
C GLY A 840 26.95 58.25 -10.25
N ASN A 841 27.76 57.33 -9.72
CA ASN A 841 28.22 57.36 -8.31
C ASN A 841 29.62 56.76 -8.16
N TYR A 842 30.15 56.73 -6.93
CA TYR A 842 31.41 56.07 -6.58
C TYR A 842 31.17 55.04 -5.46
N SER A 843 31.89 53.92 -5.52
CA SER A 843 32.09 53.02 -4.38
C SER A 843 33.56 53.09 -3.97
N ALA A 844 33.84 52.72 -2.72
CA ALA A 844 35.19 52.68 -2.20
C ALA A 844 35.41 51.39 -1.42
N LYS A 845 36.67 50.95 -1.38
CA LYS A 845 37.12 49.89 -0.48
C LYS A 845 38.47 50.26 0.10
N PHE A 846 38.69 49.94 1.37
CA PHE A 846 39.98 50.10 2.03
C PHE A 846 40.79 48.82 1.87
N VAL A 847 41.95 48.92 1.24
CA VAL A 847 42.82 47.80 0.89
C VAL A 847 44.07 47.84 1.77
N PHE A 848 44.21 46.82 2.60
CA PHE A 848 45.39 46.57 3.42
C PHE A 848 46.32 45.66 2.63
N VAL A 849 47.60 46.03 2.54
CA VAL A 849 48.58 45.27 1.76
C VAL A 849 49.64 44.70 2.71
N CYS A 850 49.89 43.40 2.58
CA CYS A 850 50.97 42.73 3.29
C CYS A 850 52.31 43.23 2.75
N SER A 851 53.19 43.71 3.63
CA SER A 851 54.51 44.23 3.26
C SER A 851 55.46 43.14 2.73
N ASP A 852 55.25 41.88 3.08
CA ASP A 852 56.19 40.80 2.77
C ASP A 852 55.86 40.07 1.47
N CYS A 853 54.57 39.79 1.23
CA CYS A 853 54.12 39.01 0.06
C CYS A 853 53.24 39.79 -0.92
N GLY A 854 52.76 40.99 -0.54
CA GLY A 854 51.87 41.79 -1.37
C GLY A 854 50.42 41.30 -1.45
N ALA A 855 50.04 40.29 -0.63
CA ALA A 855 48.67 39.89 -0.42
C ALA A 855 47.81 41.08 0.03
N LYS A 856 46.52 41.06 -0.30
CA LYS A 856 45.61 42.19 -0.11
C LYS A 856 44.34 41.76 0.59
N VAL A 857 44.02 42.42 1.69
CA VAL A 857 42.70 42.32 2.35
C VAL A 857 41.93 43.59 2.03
N SER A 858 40.66 43.46 1.65
CA SER A 858 39.82 44.60 1.24
C SER A 858 38.53 44.64 2.03
N TYR A 859 38.21 45.79 2.62
CA TYR A 859 36.94 46.03 3.30
C TYR A 859 36.14 47.05 2.51
N ALA A 860 34.87 46.75 2.23
CA ALA A 860 33.97 47.69 1.56
C ALA A 860 33.76 48.93 2.45
N ALA A 861 33.68 50.10 1.83
CA ALA A 861 33.40 51.35 2.54
C ALA A 861 32.01 51.87 2.16
N GLU A 862 31.28 52.37 3.15
CA GLU A 862 30.08 53.17 2.93
C GLU A 862 30.49 54.50 2.32
N VAL A 863 29.87 54.86 1.19
CA VAL A 863 30.18 56.11 0.48
C VAL A 863 28.99 57.06 0.57
N GLU A 864 29.22 58.20 1.22
CA GLU A 864 28.29 59.32 1.28
C GLU A 864 28.72 60.41 0.29
N CYS A 865 27.77 61.16 -0.27
CA CYS A 865 28.05 62.24 -1.24
C CYS A 865 27.40 63.54 -0.78
N GLU A 866 28.18 64.61 -0.70
CA GLU A 866 27.71 65.97 -0.48
C GLU A 866 27.95 66.82 -1.74
N GLU A 867 26.92 67.54 -2.20
CA GLU A 867 27.00 68.43 -3.37
C GLU A 867 26.93 69.90 -2.90
N GLY A 868 27.97 70.67 -3.20
CA GLY A 868 28.03 72.10 -2.90
C GLY A 868 27.28 72.96 -3.93
N ASP A 869 26.91 74.18 -3.52
CA ASP A 869 26.21 75.17 -4.37
C ASP A 869 26.98 75.56 -5.65
N ASP A 870 28.27 75.23 -5.74
CA ASP A 870 29.16 75.47 -6.88
C ASP A 870 29.27 74.25 -7.85
N GLY A 871 28.51 73.19 -7.60
CA GLY A 871 28.50 71.95 -8.39
C GLY A 871 29.69 71.03 -8.13
N VAL A 872 30.45 71.26 -7.06
CA VAL A 872 31.50 70.34 -6.59
C VAL A 872 30.85 69.23 -5.75
N LYS A 873 31.13 67.98 -6.09
CA LYS A 873 30.70 66.80 -5.31
C LYS A 873 31.87 66.30 -4.47
N VAL A 874 31.64 66.05 -3.18
CA VAL A 874 32.60 65.43 -2.28
C VAL A 874 32.03 64.09 -1.84
N TYR A 875 32.68 63.02 -2.26
CA TYR A 875 32.37 61.67 -1.81
C TYR A 875 33.24 61.36 -0.60
N THR A 876 32.65 60.85 0.48
CA THR A 876 33.35 60.44 1.70
C THR A 876 33.13 58.94 1.88
N ALA A 877 34.21 58.17 1.84
CA ALA A 877 34.21 56.75 2.14
C ALA A 877 34.49 56.56 3.63
N LYS A 878 33.68 55.77 4.32
CA LYS A 878 33.88 55.39 5.72
C LYS A 878 33.81 53.86 5.85
N ALA A 879 34.76 53.27 6.55
CA ALA A 879 34.70 51.88 6.97
C ALA A 879 35.24 51.76 8.39
N THR A 880 34.53 51.01 9.23
CA THR A 880 35.03 50.64 10.55
C THR A 880 35.64 49.25 10.45
N VAL A 881 36.92 49.15 10.79
CA VAL A 881 37.71 47.93 10.65
C VAL A 881 38.45 47.76 11.98
N ALA A 882 38.14 46.70 12.76
CA ALA A 882 38.56 46.50 14.17
C ALA A 882 38.26 47.70 15.08
N GLY A 883 37.03 48.20 15.06
CA GLY A 883 36.62 49.33 15.91
C GLY A 883 37.30 50.67 15.58
N LYS A 884 38.18 50.71 14.57
CA LYS A 884 38.85 51.91 14.08
C LYS A 884 38.20 52.38 12.79
N GLU A 885 37.75 53.64 12.79
CA GLU A 885 37.14 54.27 11.63
C GLU A 885 38.21 54.75 10.65
N TYR A 886 38.10 54.31 9.41
CA TYR A 886 38.90 54.76 8.28
C TYR A 886 38.03 55.62 7.37
N THR A 887 38.50 56.83 7.11
CA THR A 887 37.79 57.79 6.25
C THR A 887 38.69 58.27 5.11
N ASP A 888 38.18 58.32 3.90
CA ASP A 888 38.85 58.95 2.76
C ASP A 888 37.85 59.80 1.95
N THR A 889 38.34 60.81 1.23
CA THR A 889 37.45 61.70 0.45
C THR A 889 37.90 61.85 -1.00
N TYR A 890 36.93 61.79 -1.92
CA TYR A 890 37.13 62.03 -3.33
C TYR A 890 36.35 63.27 -3.80
N LYS A 891 37.05 64.30 -4.27
CA LYS A 891 36.45 65.56 -4.73
C LYS A 891 36.32 65.60 -6.25
N TYR A 892 35.14 65.94 -6.74
CA TYR A 892 34.81 66.12 -8.14
C TYR A 892 34.45 67.60 -8.42
N SER A 893 35.20 68.28 -9.29
CA SER A 893 34.94 69.68 -9.70
C SER A 893 34.79 69.82 -11.23
N PRO A 894 33.79 70.57 -11.74
CA PRO A 894 33.65 70.83 -13.18
C PRO A 894 34.43 72.10 -13.61
N SER A 895 35.51 71.95 -14.41
CA SER A 895 36.30 73.07 -14.96
C SER A 895 35.62 73.73 -16.17
N ALA A 896 35.81 75.05 -16.34
CA ALA A 896 35.21 75.88 -17.39
C ALA A 896 35.68 75.48 -18.81
N TYR A 897 34.75 74.95 -19.60
CA TYR A 897 34.96 74.42 -20.95
C TYR A 897 34.73 75.50 -22.02
N LYS A 898 35.61 75.56 -23.04
CA LYS A 898 35.43 76.40 -24.26
C LYS A 898 35.36 75.52 -25.51
N SER A 899 34.31 75.67 -26.31
CA SER A 899 34.07 74.82 -27.49
C SER A 899 35.03 75.09 -28.66
N PRO A 900 35.45 74.05 -29.39
CA PRO A 900 36.39 74.15 -30.50
C PRO A 900 35.71 74.66 -31.78
N ASP A 901 36.42 75.48 -32.58
CA ASP A 901 35.95 75.92 -33.90
C ASP A 901 36.29 74.86 -34.96
N VAL A 902 35.32 74.51 -35.84
CA VAL A 902 35.42 73.37 -36.77
C VAL A 902 35.46 73.85 -38.23
N THR A 903 36.36 73.28 -39.04
CA THR A 903 36.49 73.50 -40.49
C THR A 903 36.48 72.16 -41.26
N PHE A 904 36.33 72.18 -42.59
CA PHE A 904 36.28 70.94 -43.39
C PHE A 904 36.86 71.03 -44.81
N GLU A 905 37.29 69.88 -45.33
CA GLU A 905 37.75 69.63 -46.70
C GLU A 905 36.93 68.48 -47.34
N LYS A 906 36.49 68.65 -48.59
CA LYS A 906 35.63 67.68 -49.30
C LYS A 906 36.45 66.51 -49.87
N GLY A 907 35.93 65.28 -49.73
CA GLY A 907 36.49 64.05 -50.32
C GLY A 907 35.38 63.15 -50.91
N THR A 908 35.75 62.09 -51.64
CA THR A 908 34.77 61.20 -52.29
C THR A 908 34.13 60.23 -51.29
N ASN A 909 32.79 60.23 -51.18
CA ASN A 909 32.02 59.64 -50.08
C ASN A 909 32.53 59.99 -48.67
N ALA A 910 33.27 61.09 -48.53
CA ALA A 910 33.91 61.44 -47.30
C ALA A 910 34.08 62.95 -47.13
N VAL A 911 34.23 63.40 -45.89
CA VAL A 911 34.66 64.77 -45.57
C VAL A 911 35.71 64.66 -44.47
N LYS A 912 36.83 65.36 -44.64
CA LYS A 912 37.78 65.56 -43.56
C LYS A 912 37.40 66.81 -42.79
N ILE A 913 37.09 66.66 -41.51
CA ILE A 913 36.86 67.78 -40.60
C ILE A 913 38.08 67.98 -39.69
N THR A 914 38.37 69.23 -39.35
CA THR A 914 39.48 69.62 -38.47
C THR A 914 38.98 70.67 -37.49
N TRP A 915 39.47 70.67 -36.25
CA TRP A 915 39.03 71.64 -35.24
C TRP A 915 40.18 72.16 -34.39
N THR A 916 40.00 73.32 -33.76
CA THR A 916 40.97 73.88 -32.81
C THR A 916 41.00 73.08 -31.51
N GLU A 917 42.14 72.99 -30.86
CA GLU A 917 42.27 72.33 -29.55
C GLU A 917 41.48 73.12 -28.47
N ALA A 918 40.64 72.42 -27.69
CA ALA A 918 39.85 72.97 -26.61
C ALA A 918 40.57 72.84 -25.26
N VAL A 919 40.50 73.89 -24.43
CA VAL A 919 41.12 73.92 -23.10
C VAL A 919 40.46 72.88 -22.20
N GLY A 920 41.26 71.97 -21.61
CA GLY A 920 40.79 70.91 -20.73
C GLY A 920 40.26 69.65 -21.43
N ALA A 921 40.47 69.52 -22.74
CA ALA A 921 39.99 68.36 -23.51
C ALA A 921 40.81 67.08 -23.22
N GLU A 922 40.15 66.05 -22.70
CA GLU A 922 40.72 64.70 -22.57
C GLU A 922 40.61 63.93 -23.90
N LYS A 923 39.45 64.06 -24.55
CA LYS A 923 39.12 63.44 -25.85
C LYS A 923 38.18 64.33 -26.62
N TYR A 924 38.14 64.13 -27.92
CA TYR A 924 37.18 64.75 -28.82
C TYR A 924 36.25 63.68 -29.38
N ALA A 925 35.03 64.07 -29.69
CA ALA A 925 34.11 63.26 -30.44
C ALA A 925 33.45 64.05 -31.55
N VAL A 926 33.34 63.43 -32.71
CA VAL A 926 32.63 63.96 -33.86
C VAL A 926 31.19 63.56 -33.73
N CYS A 927 30.28 64.52 -33.72
CA CYS A 927 28.85 64.30 -33.61
C CYS A 927 28.15 64.73 -34.89
N GLY A 928 27.27 63.89 -35.43
CA GLY A 928 26.43 64.23 -36.58
C GLY A 928 24.96 64.31 -36.19
N TYR A 929 24.23 65.19 -36.87
CA TYR A 929 22.79 65.35 -36.67
C TYR A 929 22.03 64.39 -37.59
N VAL A 930 21.41 63.37 -37.01
CA VAL A 930 20.73 62.28 -37.72
C VAL A 930 19.32 62.14 -37.16
N SER A 931 18.30 62.15 -38.02
CA SER A 931 16.88 61.97 -37.64
C SER A 931 16.39 62.89 -36.52
N GLY A 932 16.81 64.16 -36.52
CA GLY A 932 16.39 65.16 -35.53
C GLY A 932 17.13 65.11 -34.20
N LYS A 933 18.14 64.24 -34.04
CA LYS A 933 18.95 64.12 -32.83
C LYS A 933 20.45 64.14 -33.14
N TRP A 934 21.25 64.60 -32.19
CA TRP A 934 22.71 64.53 -32.28
C TRP A 934 23.18 63.14 -31.88
N GLN A 935 24.05 62.55 -32.71
CA GLN A 935 24.63 61.23 -32.48
C GLN A 935 26.15 61.31 -32.56
N MET A 936 26.84 60.64 -31.63
CA MET A 936 28.30 60.57 -31.61
C MET A 936 28.79 59.53 -32.63
N ILE A 937 29.56 59.97 -33.62
CA ILE A 937 30.01 59.16 -34.76
C ILE A 937 31.39 58.54 -34.49
N ALA A 938 32.30 59.31 -33.89
CA ALA A 938 33.65 58.86 -33.61
C ALA A 938 34.23 59.59 -32.40
N LYS A 939 35.20 58.96 -31.72
CA LYS A 939 35.90 59.51 -30.55
C LYS A 939 37.40 59.32 -30.73
N GLY A 940 38.21 60.25 -30.24
CA GLY A 940 39.67 60.12 -30.29
C GLY A 940 40.38 61.32 -29.69
N ASN A 941 41.70 61.25 -29.65
CA ASN A 941 42.54 62.27 -29.00
C ASN A 941 43.06 63.33 -30.01
N GLY A 942 42.87 63.11 -31.31
CA GLY A 942 43.33 64.02 -32.36
C GLY A 942 42.36 65.17 -32.64
N THR A 943 42.84 66.21 -33.32
CA THR A 943 42.08 67.42 -33.69
C THR A 943 41.55 67.41 -35.13
N SER A 944 41.52 66.25 -35.77
CA SER A 944 40.90 66.06 -37.07
C SER A 944 40.33 64.66 -37.22
N TYR A 945 39.34 64.52 -38.10
CA TYR A 945 38.72 63.23 -38.39
C TYR A 945 38.18 63.18 -39.82
N VAL A 946 38.31 62.03 -40.49
CA VAL A 946 37.73 61.80 -41.81
C VAL A 946 36.42 61.04 -41.64
N LEU A 947 35.29 61.73 -41.81
CA LEU A 947 33.97 61.12 -41.93
C LEU A 947 33.90 60.40 -43.27
N LYS A 948 33.83 59.08 -43.27
CA LYS A 948 33.76 58.23 -44.46
C LYS A 948 32.35 57.66 -44.63
N ASN A 949 32.06 57.07 -45.79
CA ASN A 949 30.76 56.47 -46.13
C ASN A 949 29.58 57.45 -46.14
N LEU A 950 29.85 58.74 -46.36
CA LEU A 950 28.81 59.75 -46.49
C LEU A 950 28.16 59.65 -47.87
N LYS A 951 26.83 59.74 -47.95
CA LYS A 951 26.10 59.75 -49.21
C LYS A 951 26.42 61.04 -49.94
N THR A 952 26.82 60.90 -51.19
CA THR A 952 27.24 62.08 -51.91
C THR A 952 26.10 63.04 -52.23
N GLY A 953 26.40 64.34 -52.29
CA GLY A 953 25.48 65.40 -52.67
C GLY A 953 24.57 65.77 -51.52
N THR A 954 24.68 65.04 -50.40
CA THR A 954 23.86 65.20 -49.20
C THR A 954 24.61 66.09 -48.21
N ASN A 955 23.91 67.10 -47.69
CA ASN A 955 24.42 67.98 -46.64
C ASN A 955 24.29 67.29 -45.28
N TYR A 956 25.39 67.24 -44.52
CA TYR A 956 25.45 66.68 -43.17
C TYR A 956 25.80 67.77 -42.17
N LYS A 957 25.00 67.90 -41.10
CA LYS A 957 25.30 68.84 -40.01
C LYS A 957 26.14 68.14 -38.96
N ILE A 958 27.32 68.69 -38.67
CA ILE A 958 28.35 68.08 -37.84
C ILE A 958 28.80 69.08 -36.76
N ALA A 959 29.03 68.59 -35.54
CA ALA A 959 29.62 69.33 -34.43
C ALA A 959 30.73 68.48 -33.79
N VAL A 960 31.58 69.11 -32.98
CA VAL A 960 32.61 68.42 -32.20
C VAL A 960 32.29 68.56 -30.73
N ALA A 961 32.05 67.43 -30.07
CA ALA A 961 31.96 67.32 -28.63
C ALA A 961 33.37 67.13 -28.03
N VAL A 962 33.55 67.60 -26.82
CA VAL A 962 34.80 67.48 -26.06
C VAL A 962 34.50 66.79 -24.75
N MET A 963 35.31 65.78 -24.41
CA MET A 963 35.28 65.12 -23.12
C MET A 963 36.13 65.95 -22.15
N VAL A 964 35.48 66.48 -21.13
CA VAL A 964 36.13 67.20 -20.04
C VAL A 964 35.61 66.59 -18.74
N ASN A 965 36.51 66.11 -17.90
CA ASN A 965 36.21 65.47 -16.62
C ASN A 965 35.29 64.23 -16.78
N GLY A 966 35.55 63.43 -17.82
CA GLY A 966 34.79 62.21 -18.15
C GLY A 966 33.40 62.41 -18.76
N GLU A 967 32.94 63.66 -18.93
CA GLU A 967 31.64 63.97 -19.54
C GLU A 967 31.78 64.61 -20.93
N TRP A 968 30.89 64.24 -21.85
CA TRP A 968 30.86 64.82 -23.20
C TRP A 968 30.07 66.12 -23.24
N LYS A 969 30.76 67.23 -23.52
CA LYS A 969 30.16 68.55 -23.73
C LYS A 969 30.17 68.92 -25.22
N MET A 970 29.05 69.39 -25.74
CA MET A 970 28.91 69.77 -27.16
C MET A 970 28.09 71.05 -27.30
N ASP A 971 28.68 72.09 -27.90
CA ASP A 971 27.95 73.29 -28.31
C ASP A 971 27.37 73.11 -29.72
N SER A 972 26.08 72.77 -29.78
CA SER A 972 25.38 72.55 -31.05
C SER A 972 25.20 73.82 -31.90
N SER A 973 25.38 75.01 -31.33
CA SER A 973 25.30 76.28 -32.06
C SER A 973 26.50 76.49 -33.02
N LYS A 974 27.63 75.85 -32.71
CA LYS A 974 28.87 75.86 -33.50
C LYS A 974 28.94 74.79 -34.59
N ALA A 975 27.85 74.07 -34.81
CA ALA A 975 27.76 73.03 -35.83
C ALA A 975 27.94 73.58 -37.25
N ILE A 976 28.78 72.90 -38.04
CA ILE A 976 28.99 73.18 -39.47
C ILE A 976 28.17 72.23 -40.35
N THR A 977 27.94 72.62 -41.60
CA THR A 977 27.31 71.74 -42.62
C THR A 977 28.34 71.35 -43.67
N VAL A 978 28.48 70.04 -43.94
CA VAL A 978 29.48 69.48 -44.85
C VAL A 978 28.84 68.63 -45.95
N THR A 979 29.44 68.58 -47.13
CA THR A 979 28.91 67.87 -48.31
C THR A 979 30.03 67.07 -49.02
N PRO A 980 29.94 65.74 -49.16
CA PRO A 980 30.94 64.89 -49.85
C PRO A 980 30.96 65.03 -51.39
N LEU A 981 31.99 64.47 -52.06
CA LEU A 981 32.16 64.27 -53.53
C LEU A 981 31.70 62.85 -53.97
N GLU A 982 31.33 62.60 -55.26
CA GLU A 982 30.48 61.43 -55.67
C GLU A 982 31.29 60.15 -55.95
N GLU A 983 31.00 59.00 -55.28
CA GLU A 983 31.29 57.63 -55.79
C GLU A 983 30.58 56.44 -55.08
N VAL A 984 30.75 55.18 -55.54
CA VAL A 984 29.84 54.02 -55.40
C VAL A 984 30.55 52.71 -54.93
N THR A 985 30.01 51.86 -54.01
CA THR A 985 30.43 50.42 -53.79
C THR A 985 29.37 49.50 -53.13
N ALA A 986 29.48 48.16 -53.33
CA ALA A 986 28.42 47.12 -53.24
C ALA A 986 28.34 46.25 -51.96
N LYS A 987 27.13 45.73 -51.64
CA LYS A 987 26.72 45.10 -50.35
C LYS A 987 26.94 43.58 -50.23
N TYR A 988 27.11 42.83 -51.32
CA TYR A 988 27.25 41.36 -51.34
C TYR A 988 28.47 40.93 -52.16
N PRO A 989 29.03 39.71 -51.96
CA PRO A 989 30.08 39.20 -52.82
C PRO A 989 29.48 38.93 -54.20
N ALA A 990 29.67 39.85 -55.14
CA ALA A 990 29.27 39.68 -56.52
C ALA A 990 30.36 38.90 -57.24
N VAL A 991 29.99 37.81 -57.92
CA VAL A 991 30.95 37.08 -58.75
C VAL A 991 31.34 37.97 -59.92
N GLU A 992 32.62 38.27 -60.01
CA GLU A 992 33.18 39.16 -61.01
C GLU A 992 33.54 38.38 -62.26
N ASN A 993 34.13 37.19 -62.12
CA ASN A 993 34.59 36.38 -63.25
C ASN A 993 34.41 34.87 -63.01
N ILE A 994 34.19 34.15 -64.12
CA ILE A 994 34.15 32.68 -64.18
C ILE A 994 35.02 32.23 -65.35
N ASN A 995 36.19 31.68 -65.06
CA ASN A 995 37.17 31.24 -66.05
C ASN A 995 37.15 29.72 -66.18
N TYR A 996 36.97 29.20 -67.40
CA TYR A 996 36.84 27.76 -67.66
C TYR A 996 38.13 27.16 -68.19
N ASN A 997 38.40 25.91 -67.80
CA ASN A 997 39.48 25.09 -68.35
C ASN A 997 38.87 23.82 -68.96
N GLU A 998 38.76 23.81 -70.29
CA GLU A 998 38.13 22.72 -71.06
C GLU A 998 38.98 21.44 -71.08
N GLN A 999 40.31 21.54 -70.95
CA GLN A 999 41.19 20.37 -70.92
C GLN A 999 40.99 19.53 -69.64
N TYR A 1000 40.75 20.20 -68.52
CA TYR A 1000 40.57 19.55 -67.22
C TYR A 1000 39.13 19.50 -66.74
N HIS A 1001 38.18 20.10 -67.49
CA HIS A 1001 36.76 20.25 -67.14
C HIS A 1001 36.56 20.85 -65.74
N GLN A 1002 37.19 22.01 -65.52
CA GLN A 1002 37.14 22.79 -64.28
C GLN A 1002 36.78 24.25 -64.56
N PHE A 1003 36.31 24.97 -63.55
CA PHE A 1003 36.18 26.43 -63.60
C PHE A 1003 36.75 27.10 -62.37
N ARG A 1004 37.19 28.35 -62.50
CA ARG A 1004 37.64 29.21 -61.41
C ARG A 1004 36.78 30.45 -61.31
N LEU A 1005 36.22 30.69 -60.12
CA LEU A 1005 35.44 31.86 -59.74
C LEU A 1005 36.33 32.92 -59.09
N SER A 1006 36.00 34.19 -59.30
CA SER A 1006 36.44 35.31 -58.46
C SER A 1006 35.27 36.23 -58.12
N TRP A 1007 35.27 36.83 -56.92
CA TRP A 1007 34.21 37.73 -56.48
C TRP A 1007 34.72 38.97 -55.75
N THR A 1008 33.87 40.00 -55.70
CA THR A 1008 34.14 41.24 -54.97
C THR A 1008 34.34 40.95 -53.48
N LYS A 1009 35.37 41.53 -52.87
CA LYS A 1009 35.59 41.44 -51.42
C LYS A 1009 34.47 42.16 -50.67
N VAL A 1010 33.90 41.51 -49.65
CA VAL A 1010 32.95 42.11 -48.71
C VAL A 1010 33.70 42.58 -47.47
N ASN A 1011 33.47 43.82 -47.06
CA ASN A 1011 34.13 44.40 -45.90
C ASN A 1011 33.62 43.77 -44.60
N GLY A 1012 34.54 43.36 -43.71
CA GLY A 1012 34.21 42.67 -42.46
C GLY A 1012 33.97 41.16 -42.56
N ALA A 1013 34.12 40.56 -43.75
CA ALA A 1013 34.03 39.11 -43.89
C ALA A 1013 35.23 38.42 -43.25
N SER A 1014 34.98 37.45 -42.37
CA SER A 1014 36.00 36.57 -41.77
C SER A 1014 36.22 35.29 -42.58
N GLN A 1015 35.26 34.90 -43.42
CA GLN A 1015 35.35 33.70 -44.27
C GLN A 1015 34.35 33.79 -45.43
N TYR A 1016 34.57 33.05 -46.52
CA TYR A 1016 33.57 32.84 -47.57
C TYR A 1016 33.19 31.36 -47.71
N GLY A 1017 31.93 31.12 -48.06
CA GLY A 1017 31.37 29.80 -48.31
C GLY A 1017 30.88 29.72 -49.75
N VAL A 1018 31.42 28.76 -50.49
CA VAL A 1018 31.02 28.45 -51.87
C VAL A 1018 29.98 27.34 -51.80
N ALA A 1019 28.72 27.67 -52.05
CA ALA A 1019 27.61 26.72 -51.98
C ALA A 1019 27.07 26.37 -53.38
N VAL A 1020 26.63 25.13 -53.54
CA VAL A 1020 26.00 24.61 -54.75
C VAL A 1020 24.65 24.00 -54.40
N LYS A 1021 23.66 24.16 -55.28
CA LYS A 1021 22.31 23.63 -55.10
C LYS A 1021 22.23 22.20 -55.64
N ILE A 1022 21.93 21.24 -54.75
CA ILE A 1022 21.80 19.82 -55.06
C ILE A 1022 20.43 19.35 -54.55
N ALA A 1023 19.63 18.74 -55.43
CA ALA A 1023 18.26 18.29 -55.11
C ALA A 1023 17.40 19.40 -54.44
N GLY A 1024 17.49 20.63 -54.95
CA GLY A 1024 16.73 21.78 -54.46
C GLY A 1024 17.26 22.42 -53.17
N LYS A 1025 18.22 21.81 -52.47
CA LYS A 1025 18.81 22.32 -51.23
C LYS A 1025 20.22 22.87 -51.46
N TRP A 1026 20.57 23.93 -50.72
CA TRP A 1026 21.91 24.51 -50.76
C TRP A 1026 22.87 23.70 -49.90
N LYS A 1027 23.98 23.26 -50.49
CA LYS A 1027 25.04 22.55 -49.78
C LYS A 1027 26.36 23.30 -49.97
N VAL A 1028 27.03 23.61 -48.87
CA VAL A 1028 28.36 24.24 -48.95
C VAL A 1028 29.35 23.20 -49.44
N TYR A 1029 30.09 23.55 -50.49
CA TYR A 1029 31.09 22.68 -51.09
C TYR A 1029 32.50 22.97 -50.57
N ALA A 1030 32.83 24.25 -50.40
CA ALA A 1030 34.12 24.68 -49.90
C ALA A 1030 34.02 25.98 -49.11
N TYR A 1031 34.98 26.19 -48.23
CA TYR A 1031 35.18 27.46 -47.54
C TYR A 1031 36.54 28.05 -47.91
N THR A 1032 36.62 29.38 -47.96
CA THR A 1032 37.87 30.12 -48.13
C THR A 1032 38.01 31.17 -47.03
N ASP A 1033 39.23 31.56 -46.69
CA ASP A 1033 39.46 32.62 -45.70
C ASP A 1033 38.98 34.01 -46.19
N ALA A 1034 38.99 34.99 -45.28
CA ALA A 1034 38.59 36.38 -45.51
C ALA A 1034 39.28 37.10 -46.68
N ASN A 1035 40.49 36.69 -47.05
CA ASN A 1035 41.31 37.34 -48.07
C ASN A 1035 41.32 36.57 -49.40
N THR A 1036 40.87 35.32 -49.39
CA THR A 1036 40.77 34.48 -50.57
C THR A 1036 39.40 34.64 -51.22
N THR A 1037 39.30 35.49 -52.25
CA THR A 1037 38.07 35.73 -53.03
C THR A 1037 38.01 34.95 -54.34
N THR A 1038 38.65 33.79 -54.39
CA THR A 1038 38.62 32.91 -55.57
C THR A 1038 38.43 31.45 -55.18
N PHE A 1039 37.84 30.66 -56.08
CA PHE A 1039 37.65 29.22 -55.89
C PHE A 1039 37.76 28.47 -57.23
N THR A 1040 38.48 27.34 -57.26
CA THR A 1040 38.57 26.47 -58.44
C THR A 1040 37.83 25.16 -58.16
N SER A 1041 36.93 24.76 -59.06
CA SER A 1041 36.16 23.53 -58.94
C SER A 1041 37.06 22.29 -59.04
N PRO A 1042 36.67 21.13 -58.48
CA PRO A 1042 37.26 19.84 -58.88
C PRO A 1042 36.99 19.56 -60.36
N LYS A 1043 37.62 18.52 -60.92
CA LYS A 1043 37.28 18.01 -62.26
C LYS A 1043 35.84 17.50 -62.27
N LEU A 1044 35.02 18.06 -63.14
CA LEU A 1044 33.59 17.76 -63.25
C LEU A 1044 33.26 17.25 -64.66
N LYS A 1045 32.06 16.73 -64.85
CA LYS A 1045 31.62 16.23 -66.16
C LYS A 1045 31.29 17.41 -67.09
N ALA A 1046 31.97 17.49 -68.22
CA ALA A 1046 31.73 18.48 -69.27
C ALA A 1046 30.24 18.55 -69.67
N GLY A 1047 29.73 19.76 -69.85
CA GLY A 1047 28.33 20.08 -70.15
C GLY A 1047 27.40 20.14 -68.92
N SER A 1048 27.85 19.74 -67.73
CA SER A 1048 27.01 19.79 -66.51
C SER A 1048 26.86 21.21 -66.00
N THR A 1049 25.64 21.61 -65.62
CA THR A 1049 25.34 22.95 -65.08
C THR A 1049 25.00 22.88 -63.61
N TYR A 1050 25.67 23.73 -62.81
CA TYR A 1050 25.49 23.84 -61.37
C TYR A 1050 24.99 25.25 -61.02
N GLU A 1051 23.99 25.33 -60.14
CA GLU A 1051 23.53 26.60 -59.57
C GLU A 1051 24.26 26.84 -58.24
N MET A 1052 24.93 27.97 -58.12
CA MET A 1052 25.89 28.27 -57.06
C MET A 1052 25.66 29.65 -56.45
N VAL A 1053 26.13 29.85 -55.22
CA VAL A 1053 26.11 31.14 -54.54
C VAL A 1053 27.33 31.26 -53.61
N ILE A 1054 27.87 32.48 -53.49
CA ILE A 1054 28.97 32.79 -52.56
C ILE A 1054 28.40 33.57 -51.38
N CYS A 1055 28.69 33.10 -50.17
CA CYS A 1055 28.25 33.75 -48.94
C CYS A 1055 29.46 34.23 -48.15
N ALA A 1056 29.33 35.36 -47.45
CA ALA A 1056 30.34 35.83 -46.51
C ALA A 1056 29.91 35.52 -45.07
N LYS A 1057 30.87 35.14 -44.23
CA LYS A 1057 30.69 35.08 -42.78
C LYS A 1057 31.15 36.40 -42.20
N VAL A 1058 30.24 37.17 -41.59
CA VAL A 1058 30.52 38.48 -41.00
C VAL A 1058 30.10 38.41 -39.54
N ASN A 1059 30.97 38.82 -38.62
CA ASN A 1059 30.73 38.76 -37.16
C ASN A 1059 30.27 37.38 -36.67
N GLY A 1060 30.92 36.32 -37.16
CA GLY A 1060 30.63 34.95 -36.73
C GLY A 1060 29.38 34.31 -37.34
N LYS A 1061 28.55 35.03 -38.10
CA LYS A 1061 27.34 34.52 -38.75
C LYS A 1061 27.44 34.52 -40.28
N TRP A 1062 26.95 33.46 -40.92
CA TRP A 1062 26.88 33.36 -42.38
C TRP A 1062 25.72 34.19 -42.92
N ASP A 1063 26.00 35.08 -43.88
CA ASP A 1063 24.93 35.81 -44.57
C ASP A 1063 24.24 34.92 -45.60
N THR A 1064 23.15 34.30 -45.16
CA THR A 1064 22.26 33.45 -45.97
C THR A 1064 21.02 34.18 -46.47
N SER A 1065 21.00 35.52 -46.41
CA SER A 1065 19.85 36.30 -46.90
C SER A 1065 19.74 36.22 -48.43
N ASN A 1066 18.53 36.09 -48.98
CA ASN A 1066 18.28 36.18 -50.43
C ASN A 1066 19.11 35.23 -51.33
N LEU A 1067 19.51 34.04 -50.84
CA LEU A 1067 20.41 33.12 -51.56
C LEU A 1067 19.97 32.79 -52.99
N ASN A 1068 18.68 32.51 -53.19
CA ASN A 1068 18.16 32.18 -54.52
C ASN A 1068 18.23 33.36 -55.50
N ALA A 1069 18.11 34.61 -55.02
CA ALA A 1069 18.22 35.81 -55.87
C ALA A 1069 19.67 36.18 -56.19
N ARG A 1070 20.63 35.69 -55.39
CA ARG A 1070 22.08 35.90 -55.56
C ARG A 1070 22.76 34.74 -56.28
N ALA A 1071 22.01 33.67 -56.56
CA ALA A 1071 22.54 32.49 -57.21
C ALA A 1071 22.91 32.78 -58.67
N PHE A 1072 23.96 32.14 -59.14
CA PHE A 1072 24.41 32.17 -60.52
C PHE A 1072 24.66 30.73 -61.01
N LYS A 1073 24.57 30.51 -62.32
CA LYS A 1073 24.77 29.18 -62.90
C LYS A 1073 26.13 29.08 -63.58
N VAL A 1074 26.77 27.92 -63.43
CA VAL A 1074 28.05 27.59 -64.04
C VAL A 1074 27.90 26.30 -64.81
N THR A 1075 28.15 26.35 -66.11
CA THR A 1075 28.14 25.17 -66.99
C THR A 1075 29.58 24.78 -67.29
N VAL A 1076 30.00 23.61 -66.82
CA VAL A 1076 31.37 23.10 -67.01
C VAL A 1076 31.61 22.92 -68.52
N LYS A 1077 32.65 23.57 -69.04
CA LYS A 1077 33.00 23.51 -70.46
C LYS A 1077 33.93 22.35 -70.78
#